data_AF-A0A4V2I5I1-F1
#
_entry.id   AF-A0A4V2I5I1-F1
#
_cell.length_a   1.000
_cell.length_b   1.000
_cell.length_c   1.000
_cell.angle_alpha   90.00
_cell.angle_beta   90.00
_cell.angle_gamma   90.00
#
_symmetry.space_group_name_H-M   'P 1'
#
loop_
_entity.id
_entity.type
_entity.pdbx_description
1 polymer ?
#
loop_
_entity_poly.entity_id
_entity_poly.type
_entity_poly.pdbx_seq_one_letter_code
_entity_poly.pdbx_strand_id
1 'polypeptide(L)'
;MKTTLQIFKRDCKRLLRNPVAMLVVIGVCILPSLYAWFNIAANMDPYSNTKGIKVAIASNDTGACSDKLSLNAGASLIEQLGKNDSLGWTFVDEDAAIEGVRSGKYYAAIVIPEDFSESLLSIISGEPQNPVLDYYVNEKKNAIAPKITDTGAGTIQQEINDTFSNVAAETISNLIIKSVSKVSGNMSDMNTETLRSISDIQKNLDDYQTTLKNFQETVKSSSSIIADTQAALDSVNTAALSGAKTLSSASDILNTSRSAIGTFSSTFSQSLSDGDQLLSNIYGSASDKLGTIENDMQTINGKISNSIASVQNLVDLNNEVINDLKAMTAHISSEELVAALNSKIADLESQNAKLQELVNSLKAGNDNITTSLNGASTARTQLNTLVSQSKQSLRDYQNSMNQTLLPTLNQSLDTFSTLSGNLSATMNGISPSITQLKSILGQLDSSLKDSASVLDSTGTALQTVNDKLSSLTTDLKALQSSSAYQQFLSLKEIDADGISTFMSSPVTVDTEVLYDVKNYGSAMTPFYTNLALWVGGLILVSIFKQEVDFDEKIPNATATQCYFGRFLLFLSIGLIQSVIVCAGDIWLIKAQCNEPAAFIFAGMVCSVVYVSLIYAMALAFKHIGKALCVLLVILQIPGSSGTYPIEMMPAFFQNLHPLLPFSYGISAMREAIAGMYAHNYRRNLLIMLVFLGIAFLIGLGLRPLLMNLNYLFDRRLAVTDLMLCETSSTERNTQQVSMIYKAMLYNEVTRKELTDKAEKFERTYSRRIRRGFNCIFILAFVFLILMFSLESKLVFLILWIVSVVVLAFYLIIMEYIHDKTQKQLELAKLSEDELLKLLKKGNERS
;
A
#
# COMPACT_ATOMS: atom_id res chain seq x y z
N MET A 1 4.89 37.14 31.69
CA MET A 1 4.46 38.00 30.57
C MET A 1 5.34 39.23 30.36
N LYS A 2 5.72 40.00 31.39
CA LYS A 2 6.54 41.22 31.20
C LYS A 2 7.85 40.96 30.43
N THR A 3 8.62 39.94 30.80
CA THR A 3 9.88 39.56 30.13
C THR A 3 9.67 39.11 28.68
N THR A 4 8.61 38.35 28.41
CA THR A 4 8.23 37.92 27.04
C THR A 4 8.00 39.11 26.11
N LEU A 5 7.25 40.11 26.58
CA LEU A 5 6.98 41.33 25.82
C LEU A 5 8.23 42.20 25.66
N GLN A 6 9.14 42.19 26.64
CA GLN A 6 10.43 42.88 26.53
C GLN A 6 11.31 42.27 25.44
N ILE A 7 11.40 40.94 25.37
CA ILE A 7 12.11 40.22 24.29
C ILE A 7 11.54 40.61 22.93
N PHE A 8 10.22 40.50 22.76
CA PHE A 8 9.54 40.85 21.51
C PHE A 8 9.81 42.30 21.10
N LYS A 9 9.58 43.27 22.00
CA LYS A 9 9.81 44.70 21.71
C LYS A 9 11.27 45.00 21.37
N ARG A 10 12.22 44.36 22.06
CA ARG A 10 13.66 44.51 21.77
C ARG A 10 13.97 44.02 20.37
N ASP A 11 13.47 42.84 20.01
CA ASP A 11 13.79 42.21 18.73
C ASP A 11 13.15 42.98 17.55
N CYS A 12 11.90 43.44 17.69
CA CYS A 12 11.29 44.37 16.74
C CYS A 12 12.12 45.66 16.57
N LYS A 13 12.58 46.25 17.69
CA LYS A 13 13.40 47.47 17.64
C LYS A 13 14.75 47.23 16.96
N ARG A 14 15.36 46.05 17.16
CA ARG A 14 16.62 45.66 16.48
C ARG A 14 16.41 45.55 14.97
N LEU A 15 15.32 44.93 14.53
CA LEU A 15 14.98 44.82 13.10
C LEU A 15 14.73 46.20 12.47
N LEU A 16 13.91 47.04 13.10
CA LEU A 16 13.58 48.37 12.57
C LEU A 16 14.79 49.33 12.52
N ARG A 17 15.81 49.10 13.34
CA ARG A 17 17.02 49.94 13.38
C ARG A 17 18.06 49.54 12.33
N ASN A 18 18.00 48.33 11.79
CA ASN A 18 18.93 47.86 10.76
C ASN A 18 18.23 47.85 9.39
N PRO A 19 18.58 48.76 8.47
CA PRO A 19 17.89 48.88 7.18
C PRO A 19 18.05 47.63 6.30
N VAL A 20 19.20 46.95 6.37
CA VAL A 20 19.44 45.70 5.63
C VAL A 20 18.53 44.59 6.16
N ALA A 21 18.42 44.47 7.48
CA ALA A 21 17.52 43.49 8.09
C ALA A 21 16.05 43.77 7.74
N MET A 22 15.65 45.05 7.70
CA MET A 22 14.28 45.43 7.30
C MET A 22 14.00 45.11 5.83
N LEU A 23 14.96 45.33 4.93
CA LEU A 23 14.84 44.94 3.52
C LEU A 23 14.64 43.41 3.39
N VAL A 24 15.42 42.63 4.13
CA VAL A 24 15.25 41.16 4.18
C VAL A 24 13.87 40.80 4.73
N VAL A 25 13.38 41.45 5.80
CA VAL A 25 12.03 41.20 6.35
C VAL A 25 10.95 41.47 5.30
N ILE A 26 11.04 42.58 4.56
CA ILE A 26 10.10 42.92 3.48
C ILE A 26 10.15 41.85 2.38
N GLY A 27 11.35 41.45 1.94
CA GLY A 27 11.52 40.39 0.96
C GLY A 27 10.88 39.07 1.42
N VAL A 28 11.11 38.68 2.68
CA VAL A 28 10.50 37.47 3.28
C VAL A 28 8.98 37.60 3.40
N CYS A 29 8.43 38.81 3.58
CA CYS A 29 6.99 39.02 3.62
C CYS A 29 6.31 38.83 2.26
N ILE A 30 7.02 39.14 1.16
CA ILE A 30 6.49 39.12 -0.21
C ILE A 30 6.76 37.79 -0.92
N LEU A 31 7.88 37.13 -0.65
CA LEU A 31 8.29 35.92 -1.37
C LEU A 31 7.21 34.81 -1.41
N PRO A 32 6.48 34.52 -0.32
CA PRO A 32 5.41 33.54 -0.34
C PRO A 32 4.25 33.94 -1.25
N SER A 33 3.91 35.23 -1.30
CA SER A 33 2.80 35.71 -2.11
C SER A 33 3.09 35.60 -3.60
N LEU A 34 4.35 35.83 -4.02
CA LEU A 34 4.76 35.61 -5.41
C LEU A 34 4.47 34.18 -5.87
N TYR A 35 4.71 33.18 -5.01
CA TYR A 35 4.41 31.79 -5.34
C TYR A 35 2.90 31.59 -5.61
N ALA A 36 2.04 32.03 -4.68
CA ALA A 36 0.59 31.92 -4.87
C ALA A 36 0.14 32.67 -6.12
N TRP A 37 0.54 33.93 -6.25
CA TRP A 37 0.12 34.82 -7.34
C TRP A 37 0.50 34.30 -8.72
N PHE A 38 1.75 33.87 -8.94
CA PHE A 38 2.15 33.33 -10.24
C PHE A 38 1.40 32.04 -10.59
N ASN A 39 1.19 31.15 -9.61
CA ASN A 39 0.47 29.91 -9.86
C ASN A 39 -1.03 30.13 -10.10
N ILE A 40 -1.68 31.03 -9.35
CA ILE A 40 -3.09 31.37 -9.55
C ILE A 40 -3.26 32.08 -10.90
N ALA A 41 -2.40 33.04 -11.24
CA ALA A 41 -2.47 33.75 -12.52
C ALA A 41 -2.26 32.81 -13.71
N ALA A 42 -1.27 31.91 -13.65
CA ALA A 42 -1.02 30.96 -14.72
C ALA A 42 -2.19 29.97 -14.93
N ASN A 43 -2.95 29.69 -13.88
CA ASN A 43 -4.10 28.79 -13.89
C ASN A 43 -5.43 29.55 -13.88
N MET A 44 -5.45 30.85 -14.18
CA MET A 44 -6.70 31.64 -14.13
C MET A 44 -7.73 31.08 -15.10
N ASP A 45 -7.31 30.81 -16.33
CA ASP A 45 -8.16 30.21 -17.35
C ASP A 45 -7.31 29.35 -18.31
N PRO A 46 -6.92 28.13 -17.91
CA PRO A 46 -6.13 27.25 -18.75
C PRO A 46 -6.92 26.70 -19.95
N TYR A 47 -8.23 26.96 -20.02
CA TYR A 47 -9.14 26.38 -21.00
C TYR A 47 -9.61 27.40 -22.06
N SER A 48 -9.51 28.71 -21.85
CA SER A 48 -9.86 29.72 -22.87
C SER A 48 -9.02 29.67 -24.14
N ASN A 49 -7.84 29.03 -24.11
CA ASN A 49 -6.92 28.95 -25.23
C ASN A 49 -6.89 27.56 -25.90
N THR A 50 -8.01 26.84 -25.84
CA THR A 50 -8.22 25.53 -26.47
C THR A 50 -8.09 25.54 -28.00
N LYS A 51 -8.12 26.72 -28.66
CA LYS A 51 -7.77 26.89 -30.07
C LYS A 51 -6.37 26.34 -30.42
N GLY A 52 -5.45 26.30 -29.45
CA GLY A 52 -4.13 25.69 -29.62
C GLY A 52 -4.14 24.15 -29.67
N ILE A 53 -5.24 23.51 -29.26
CA ILE A 53 -5.43 22.06 -29.31
C ILE A 53 -5.99 21.71 -30.68
N LYS A 54 -5.09 21.32 -31.59
CA LYS A 54 -5.46 20.94 -32.95
C LYS A 54 -6.09 19.56 -33.00
N VAL A 55 -7.29 19.47 -33.53
CA VAL A 55 -8.02 18.22 -33.76
C VAL A 55 -8.27 18.08 -35.26
N ALA A 56 -7.81 16.99 -35.85
CA ALA A 56 -8.01 16.74 -37.27
C ALA A 56 -9.39 16.14 -37.54
N ILE A 57 -10.01 16.53 -38.65
CA ILE A 57 -11.27 15.94 -39.12
C ILE A 57 -11.07 15.51 -40.57
N ALA A 58 -11.39 14.26 -40.86
CA ALA A 58 -11.45 13.71 -42.21
C ALA A 58 -12.84 13.12 -42.46
N SER A 59 -13.38 13.30 -43.66
CA SER A 59 -14.67 12.73 -44.05
C SER A 59 -14.55 11.96 -45.34
N ASN A 60 -14.87 10.68 -45.28
CA ASN A 60 -15.05 9.80 -46.42
C ASN A 60 -16.54 9.63 -46.79
N ASP A 61 -17.46 10.16 -45.97
CA ASP A 61 -18.91 10.10 -46.21
C ASP A 61 -19.29 10.58 -47.62
N THR A 62 -19.98 9.72 -48.35
CA THR A 62 -20.40 10.00 -49.73
C THR A 62 -21.81 10.60 -49.81
N GLY A 63 -22.52 10.68 -48.68
CA GLY A 63 -23.91 11.07 -48.62
C GLY A 63 -24.84 9.93 -49.05
N ALA A 64 -26.10 9.98 -48.61
CA ALA A 64 -27.09 8.94 -48.88
C ALA A 64 -28.42 9.55 -49.37
N CYS A 65 -29.16 8.76 -50.16
CA CYS A 65 -30.42 9.19 -50.75
C CYS A 65 -31.47 8.08 -50.63
N SER A 66 -32.68 8.44 -50.18
CA SER A 66 -33.86 7.58 -50.10
C SER A 66 -34.99 8.16 -50.97
N ASP A 67 -36.04 7.35 -51.23
CA ASP A 67 -37.22 7.75 -52.02
C ASP A 67 -37.92 9.05 -51.55
N LYS A 68 -37.62 9.52 -50.34
CA LYS A 68 -38.27 10.67 -49.70
C LYS A 68 -37.31 11.76 -49.19
N LEU A 69 -36.01 11.48 -49.06
CA LEU A 69 -35.03 12.39 -48.44
C LEU A 69 -33.60 12.10 -48.92
N SER A 70 -32.82 13.15 -49.18
CA SER A 70 -31.38 13.10 -49.41
C SER A 70 -30.65 13.75 -48.23
N LEU A 71 -29.62 13.09 -47.70
CA LEU A 71 -28.86 13.54 -46.53
C LEU A 71 -27.36 13.38 -46.80
N ASN A 72 -26.58 14.43 -46.56
CA ASN A 72 -25.12 14.36 -46.49
C ASN A 72 -24.68 14.91 -45.12
N ALA A 73 -24.75 14.04 -44.12
CA ALA A 73 -24.46 14.38 -42.73
C ALA A 73 -22.97 14.70 -42.52
N GLY A 74 -22.05 14.03 -43.22
CA GLY A 74 -20.61 14.31 -43.11
C GLY A 74 -20.24 15.72 -43.58
N ALA A 75 -20.79 16.18 -44.70
CA ALA A 75 -20.56 17.54 -45.19
C ALA A 75 -21.16 18.60 -44.24
N SER A 76 -22.37 18.38 -43.73
CA SER A 76 -22.99 19.26 -42.73
C SER A 76 -22.19 19.33 -41.44
N LEU A 77 -21.65 18.20 -40.97
CA LEU A 77 -20.82 18.14 -39.77
C LEU A 77 -19.50 18.89 -39.95
N ILE A 78 -18.84 18.76 -41.10
CA ILE A 78 -17.65 19.55 -41.44
C ILE A 78 -17.97 21.05 -41.41
N GLU A 79 -19.09 21.46 -41.99
CA GLU A 79 -19.49 22.87 -42.05
C GLU A 79 -19.77 23.45 -40.65
N GLN A 80 -20.50 22.70 -39.80
CA GLN A 80 -20.77 23.10 -38.41
C GLN A 80 -19.49 23.18 -37.58
N LEU A 81 -18.61 22.18 -37.70
CA LEU A 81 -17.33 22.19 -36.99
C LEU A 81 -16.40 23.30 -37.49
N GLY A 82 -16.49 23.67 -38.77
CA GLY A 82 -15.77 24.82 -39.33
C GLY A 82 -16.23 26.17 -38.75
N LYS A 83 -17.47 26.25 -38.26
CA LYS A 83 -18.03 27.44 -37.57
C LYS A 83 -17.74 27.43 -36.06
N ASN A 84 -17.34 26.30 -35.50
CA ASN A 84 -17.09 26.14 -34.07
C ASN A 84 -15.65 26.55 -33.71
N ASP A 85 -15.50 27.67 -33.00
CA ASP A 85 -14.20 28.23 -32.62
C ASP A 85 -13.62 27.67 -31.30
N SER A 86 -14.26 26.67 -30.70
CA SER A 86 -13.90 26.19 -29.35
C SER A 86 -12.63 25.33 -29.35
N LEU A 87 -12.32 24.66 -30.47
CA LEU A 87 -11.12 23.83 -30.66
C LEU A 87 -10.43 24.18 -31.99
N GLY A 88 -9.15 23.80 -32.12
CA GLY A 88 -8.37 24.04 -33.33
C GLY A 88 -8.68 23.03 -34.44
N TRP A 89 -9.91 23.02 -34.96
CA TRP A 89 -10.31 22.08 -36.02
C TRP A 89 -9.44 22.22 -37.27
N THR A 90 -8.94 21.11 -37.77
CA THR A 90 -8.11 21.07 -38.98
C THR A 90 -8.65 20.01 -39.93
N PHE A 91 -9.23 20.44 -41.05
CA PHE A 91 -9.80 19.54 -42.05
C PHE A 91 -8.70 19.03 -42.98
N VAL A 92 -8.54 17.71 -43.05
CA VAL A 92 -7.50 17.03 -43.83
C VAL A 92 -8.02 15.68 -44.33
N ASP A 93 -7.30 15.05 -45.26
CA ASP A 93 -7.57 13.68 -45.67
C ASP A 93 -7.28 12.68 -44.53
N GLU A 94 -7.91 11.50 -44.57
CA GLU A 94 -7.82 10.47 -43.53
C GLU A 94 -6.37 10.11 -43.17
N ASP A 95 -5.54 9.80 -44.17
CA ASP A 95 -4.12 9.44 -43.95
C ASP A 95 -3.36 10.56 -43.22
N ALA A 96 -3.64 11.82 -43.59
CA ALA A 96 -3.01 12.99 -42.96
C ALA A 96 -3.56 13.24 -41.55
N ALA A 97 -4.82 12.90 -41.28
CA ALA A 97 -5.43 12.98 -39.95
C ALA A 97 -4.76 11.98 -39.01
N ILE A 98 -4.71 10.70 -39.42
CA ILE A 98 -4.14 9.60 -38.62
C ILE A 98 -2.63 9.80 -38.42
N GLU A 99 -1.87 10.10 -39.47
CA GLU A 99 -0.43 10.35 -39.36
C GLU A 99 -0.14 11.63 -38.57
N GLY A 100 -1.01 12.63 -38.66
CA GLY A 100 -0.91 13.84 -37.85
C GLY A 100 -1.09 13.56 -36.35
N VAL A 101 -1.97 12.63 -35.97
CA VAL A 101 -2.09 12.16 -34.57
C VAL A 101 -0.86 11.36 -34.17
N ARG A 102 -0.39 10.42 -35.01
CA ARG A 102 0.80 9.59 -34.74
C ARG A 102 2.07 10.42 -34.55
N SER A 103 2.31 11.39 -35.43
CA SER A 103 3.44 12.33 -35.37
C SER A 103 3.33 13.35 -34.24
N GLY A 104 2.14 13.50 -33.63
CA GLY A 104 1.86 14.50 -32.61
C GLY A 104 1.63 15.91 -33.17
N LYS A 105 1.44 16.05 -34.49
CA LYS A 105 0.97 17.30 -35.12
C LYS A 105 -0.44 17.67 -34.64
N TYR A 106 -1.31 16.68 -34.47
CA TYR A 106 -2.66 16.80 -33.91
C TYR A 106 -2.75 16.06 -32.57
N TYR A 107 -3.64 16.53 -31.68
CA TYR A 107 -3.91 15.86 -30.40
C TYR A 107 -4.92 14.72 -30.55
N ALA A 108 -5.87 14.88 -31.46
CA ALA A 108 -6.83 13.86 -31.84
C ALA A 108 -7.20 14.00 -33.32
N ALA A 109 -7.80 12.96 -33.90
CA ALA A 109 -8.41 12.94 -35.21
C ALA A 109 -9.76 12.23 -35.15
N ILE A 110 -10.71 12.71 -35.94
CA ILE A 110 -12.02 12.08 -36.14
C ILE A 110 -12.16 11.79 -37.62
N VAL A 111 -12.44 10.54 -37.96
CA VAL A 111 -12.67 10.09 -39.34
C VAL A 111 -14.13 9.68 -39.46
N ILE A 112 -14.84 10.34 -40.39
CA ILE A 112 -16.23 10.05 -40.73
C ILE A 112 -16.22 9.01 -41.86
N PRO A 113 -16.75 7.79 -41.64
CA PRO A 113 -16.70 6.71 -42.62
C PRO A 113 -17.66 6.94 -43.80
N GLU A 114 -17.47 6.17 -44.88
CA GLU A 114 -18.21 6.32 -46.15
C GLU A 114 -19.73 6.12 -46.03
N ASP A 115 -20.15 5.29 -45.08
CA ASP A 115 -21.53 4.83 -44.82
C ASP A 115 -22.24 5.65 -43.72
N PHE A 116 -21.63 6.74 -43.26
CA PHE A 116 -22.15 7.53 -42.13
C PHE A 116 -23.55 8.11 -42.42
N SER A 117 -23.75 8.73 -43.59
CA SER A 117 -25.06 9.25 -43.98
C SER A 117 -26.09 8.15 -44.25
N GLU A 118 -25.66 7.00 -44.77
CA GLU A 118 -26.52 5.84 -45.05
C GLU A 118 -27.04 5.24 -43.74
N SER A 119 -26.16 5.08 -42.76
CA SER A 119 -26.47 4.61 -41.41
C SER A 119 -27.48 5.52 -40.72
N LEU A 120 -27.37 6.85 -40.87
CA LEU A 120 -28.34 7.80 -40.32
C LEU A 120 -29.73 7.70 -40.99
N LEU A 121 -29.78 7.49 -42.31
CA LEU A 121 -31.05 7.33 -43.03
C LEU A 121 -31.72 5.97 -42.76
N SER A 122 -30.94 4.94 -42.41
CA SER A 122 -31.44 3.59 -42.13
C SER A 122 -32.49 3.53 -41.00
N ILE A 123 -32.41 4.46 -40.05
CA ILE A 123 -33.35 4.59 -38.93
C ILE A 123 -34.75 4.98 -39.41
N ILE A 124 -34.83 5.76 -40.50
CA ILE A 124 -36.09 6.23 -41.10
C ILE A 124 -36.66 5.18 -42.08
N SER A 125 -35.79 4.35 -42.68
CA SER A 125 -36.21 3.31 -43.64
C SER A 125 -36.69 2.00 -43.00
N GLY A 126 -36.55 1.84 -41.67
CA GLY A 126 -37.13 0.72 -40.91
C GLY A 126 -36.16 -0.41 -40.57
N GLU A 127 -34.89 -0.32 -40.98
CA GLU A 127 -33.81 -1.24 -40.60
C GLU A 127 -32.65 -0.44 -39.97
N PRO A 128 -32.73 -0.12 -38.66
CA PRO A 128 -31.78 0.80 -38.04
C PRO A 128 -30.36 0.21 -37.96
N GLN A 129 -29.41 0.95 -38.52
CA GLN A 129 -27.96 0.77 -38.37
C GLN A 129 -27.39 1.89 -37.48
N ASN A 130 -26.41 1.55 -36.65
CA ASN A 130 -25.79 2.51 -35.75
C ASN A 130 -24.68 3.29 -36.49
N PRO A 131 -24.76 4.62 -36.64
CA PRO A 131 -23.68 5.40 -37.21
C PRO A 131 -22.46 5.38 -36.28
N VAL A 132 -21.26 5.13 -36.84
CA VAL A 132 -20.00 5.07 -36.10
C VAL A 132 -19.04 6.13 -36.61
N LEU A 133 -18.22 6.69 -35.72
CA LEU A 133 -17.10 7.57 -36.05
C LEU A 133 -15.81 6.96 -35.50
N ASP A 134 -14.73 7.04 -36.27
CA ASP A 134 -13.43 6.59 -35.80
C ASP A 134 -12.71 7.74 -35.09
N TYR A 135 -12.41 7.54 -33.80
CA TYR A 135 -11.70 8.51 -32.96
C TYR A 135 -10.29 8.04 -32.65
N TYR A 136 -9.31 8.85 -33.05
CA TYR A 136 -7.89 8.62 -32.79
C TYR A 136 -7.37 9.70 -31.84
N VAL A 137 -6.77 9.32 -30.72
CA VAL A 137 -6.23 10.26 -29.73
C VAL A 137 -4.77 9.97 -29.41
N ASN A 138 -3.95 11.03 -29.28
CA ASN A 138 -2.55 10.92 -28.87
C ASN A 138 -2.41 11.28 -27.38
N GLU A 139 -2.62 10.29 -26.52
CA GLU A 139 -2.47 10.46 -25.06
C GLU A 139 -1.02 10.73 -24.62
N LYS A 140 -0.03 10.38 -25.46
CA LYS A 140 1.39 10.58 -25.16
C LYS A 140 1.78 12.06 -25.13
N LYS A 141 1.13 12.91 -25.94
CA LYS A 141 1.54 14.32 -26.09
C LYS A 141 1.29 15.13 -24.81
N ASN A 142 0.22 14.85 -24.10
CA ASN A 142 -0.12 15.51 -22.83
C ASN A 142 -1.20 14.71 -22.09
N ALA A 143 -1.09 14.56 -20.77
CA ALA A 143 -2.04 13.74 -19.98
C ALA A 143 -3.44 14.38 -19.81
N ILE A 144 -3.57 15.69 -20.01
CA ILE A 144 -4.83 16.44 -19.87
C ILE A 144 -5.52 16.61 -21.23
N ALA A 145 -4.74 16.70 -22.31
CA ALA A 145 -5.28 16.95 -23.64
C ALA A 145 -6.34 15.91 -24.09
N PRO A 146 -6.19 14.59 -23.85
CA PRO A 146 -7.25 13.61 -24.13
C PRO A 146 -8.57 13.96 -23.46
N LYS A 147 -8.56 14.45 -22.22
CA LYS A 147 -9.80 14.83 -21.52
C LYS A 147 -10.47 16.07 -22.11
N ILE A 148 -9.66 16.99 -22.66
CA ILE A 148 -10.18 18.14 -23.38
C ILE A 148 -10.71 17.73 -24.77
N THR A 149 -10.00 16.86 -25.48
CA THR A 149 -10.43 16.37 -26.81
C THR A 149 -11.60 15.37 -26.73
N ASP A 150 -11.74 14.63 -25.61
CA ASP A 150 -12.89 13.79 -25.28
C ASP A 150 -14.14 14.66 -25.12
N THR A 151 -14.00 15.81 -24.44
CA THR A 151 -15.09 16.80 -24.32
C THR A 151 -15.48 17.35 -25.69
N GLY A 152 -14.49 17.61 -26.56
CA GLY A 152 -14.72 18.00 -27.95
C GLY A 152 -15.44 16.93 -28.78
N ALA A 153 -15.11 15.64 -28.59
CA ALA A 153 -15.83 14.53 -29.21
C ALA A 153 -17.28 14.44 -28.70
N GLY A 154 -17.52 14.74 -27.42
CA GLY A 154 -18.86 14.89 -26.86
C GLY A 154 -19.66 16.04 -27.49
N THR A 155 -19.03 17.19 -27.76
CA THR A 155 -19.65 18.29 -28.52
C THR A 155 -20.03 17.85 -29.94
N ILE A 156 -19.17 17.06 -30.60
CA ILE A 156 -19.46 16.50 -31.92
C ILE A 156 -20.65 15.54 -31.87
N GLN A 157 -20.70 14.66 -30.86
CA GLN A 157 -21.85 13.78 -30.66
C GLN A 157 -23.14 14.57 -30.45
N GLN A 158 -23.09 15.69 -29.72
CA GLN A 158 -24.22 16.58 -29.52
C GLN A 158 -24.66 17.25 -30.83
N GLU A 159 -23.74 17.81 -31.61
CA GLU A 159 -24.04 18.41 -32.92
C GLU A 159 -24.62 17.38 -33.93
N ILE A 160 -24.16 16.12 -33.87
CA ILE A 160 -24.72 15.01 -34.67
C ILE A 160 -26.15 14.71 -34.22
N ASN A 161 -26.40 14.63 -32.91
CA ASN A 161 -27.73 14.41 -32.36
C ASN A 161 -28.68 15.56 -32.72
N ASP A 162 -28.21 16.81 -32.66
CA ASP A 162 -28.98 18.00 -33.00
C ASP A 162 -29.29 18.03 -34.50
N THR A 163 -28.30 17.71 -35.35
CA THR A 163 -28.48 17.61 -36.81
C THR A 163 -29.47 16.50 -37.17
N PHE A 164 -29.36 15.32 -36.55
CA PHE A 164 -30.30 14.22 -36.72
C PHE A 164 -31.71 14.59 -36.25
N SER A 165 -31.83 15.23 -35.07
CA SER A 165 -33.11 15.66 -34.51
C SER A 165 -33.79 16.71 -35.38
N ASN A 166 -33.02 17.65 -35.94
CA ASN A 166 -33.53 18.67 -36.87
C ASN A 166 -34.01 18.04 -38.18
N VAL A 167 -33.25 17.11 -38.77
CA VAL A 167 -33.63 16.39 -40.00
C VAL A 167 -34.88 15.52 -39.77
N ALA A 168 -34.97 14.85 -38.62
CA ALA A 168 -36.15 14.08 -38.22
C ALA A 168 -37.38 14.98 -37.98
N ALA A 169 -37.21 16.09 -37.27
CA ALA A 169 -38.28 17.06 -36.98
C ALA A 169 -38.80 17.75 -38.25
N GLU A 170 -37.92 18.09 -39.20
CA GLU A 170 -38.30 18.65 -40.50
C GLU A 170 -39.06 17.62 -41.36
N THR A 171 -38.62 16.37 -41.36
CA THR A 171 -39.29 15.28 -42.08
C THR A 171 -40.69 14.99 -41.52
N ILE A 172 -40.81 14.92 -40.19
CA ILE A 172 -42.08 14.73 -39.49
C ILE A 172 -42.99 15.96 -39.68
N SER A 173 -42.46 17.18 -39.59
CA SER A 173 -43.21 18.41 -39.85
C SER A 173 -43.71 18.50 -41.28
N ASN A 174 -42.90 18.13 -42.28
CA ASN A 174 -43.33 18.07 -43.68
C ASN A 174 -44.39 17.00 -43.94
N LEU A 175 -44.34 15.85 -43.25
CA LEU A 175 -45.39 14.83 -43.26
C LEU A 175 -46.68 15.33 -42.61
N ILE A 176 -46.59 16.07 -41.50
CA ILE A 176 -47.73 16.68 -40.80
C ILE A 176 -48.32 17.81 -41.64
N ILE A 177 -47.53 18.72 -42.22
CA ILE A 177 -47.99 19.81 -43.08
C ILE A 177 -48.66 19.27 -44.35
N LYS A 178 -48.14 18.20 -44.98
CA LYS A 178 -48.82 17.53 -46.10
C LYS A 178 -50.14 16.85 -45.69
N SER A 179 -50.23 16.41 -44.44
CA SER A 179 -51.46 15.84 -43.87
C SER A 179 -52.48 16.92 -43.49
N VAL A 180 -52.03 18.06 -42.95
CA VAL A 180 -52.83 19.23 -42.54
C VAL A 180 -53.30 20.06 -43.75
N SER A 181 -52.52 20.12 -44.83
CA SER A 181 -52.91 20.77 -46.09
C SER A 181 -54.11 20.09 -46.77
N LYS A 182 -54.37 18.81 -46.44
CA LYS A 182 -55.59 18.09 -46.84
C LYS A 182 -56.80 18.35 -45.92
N VAL A 183 -56.61 19.05 -44.80
CA VAL A 183 -57.62 19.30 -43.76
C VAL A 183 -58.16 20.75 -43.78
N SER A 184 -57.60 21.65 -44.61
CA SER A 184 -57.96 23.08 -44.67
C SER A 184 -59.34 23.42 -45.29
N GLY A 185 -60.24 22.46 -45.52
CA GLY A 185 -61.51 22.71 -46.21
C GLY A 185 -62.73 22.40 -45.36
N ASN A 186 -63.32 23.43 -44.72
CA ASN A 186 -64.68 23.55 -44.13
C ASN A 186 -64.81 23.60 -42.60
N MET A 187 -65.15 24.80 -42.11
CA MET A 187 -65.24 25.23 -40.71
C MET A 187 -66.45 24.70 -39.91
N SER A 188 -67.19 23.72 -40.44
CA SER A 188 -68.22 22.99 -39.68
C SER A 188 -67.63 21.79 -38.92
N ASP A 189 -66.43 21.33 -39.30
CA ASP A 189 -65.79 20.15 -38.73
C ASP A 189 -64.95 20.47 -37.47
N MET A 190 -64.60 21.74 -37.26
CA MET A 190 -63.74 22.21 -36.15
C MET A 190 -64.28 21.88 -34.75
N ASN A 191 -65.61 21.85 -34.56
CA ASN A 191 -66.22 21.48 -33.29
C ASN A 191 -66.30 19.96 -33.08
N THR A 192 -66.41 19.18 -34.17
CA THR A 192 -66.37 17.71 -34.12
C THR A 192 -64.94 17.23 -33.89
N GLU A 193 -63.96 17.91 -34.48
CA GLU A 193 -62.52 17.65 -34.31
C GLU A 193 -62.07 18.00 -32.88
N THR A 194 -62.49 19.15 -32.33
CA THR A 194 -62.11 19.54 -30.95
C THR A 194 -62.74 18.60 -29.91
N LEU A 195 -63.99 18.17 -30.11
CA LEU A 195 -64.63 17.16 -29.25
C LEU A 195 -63.98 15.78 -29.40
N ARG A 196 -63.51 15.42 -30.61
CA ARG A 196 -62.69 14.22 -30.82
C ARG A 196 -61.33 14.34 -30.12
N SER A 197 -60.62 15.44 -30.25
CA SER A 197 -59.34 15.69 -29.58
C SER A 197 -59.47 15.64 -28.06
N ILE A 198 -60.53 16.22 -27.48
CA ILE A 198 -60.78 16.09 -26.03
C ILE A 198 -61.08 14.63 -25.67
N SER A 199 -61.89 13.92 -26.46
CA SER A 199 -62.15 12.49 -26.25
C SER A 199 -60.88 11.63 -26.39
N ASP A 200 -59.97 11.98 -27.30
CA ASP A 200 -58.69 11.29 -27.49
C ASP A 200 -57.72 11.61 -26.34
N ILE A 201 -57.74 12.83 -25.82
CA ILE A 201 -57.01 13.22 -24.60
C ILE A 201 -57.55 12.43 -23.40
N GLN A 202 -58.87 12.34 -23.23
CA GLN A 202 -59.47 11.55 -22.14
C GLN A 202 -59.10 10.06 -22.25
N LYS A 203 -59.12 9.50 -23.45
CA LYS A 203 -58.65 8.13 -23.70
C LYS A 203 -57.17 7.95 -23.35
N ASN A 204 -56.32 8.89 -23.76
CA ASN A 204 -54.90 8.85 -23.40
C ASN A 204 -54.70 8.98 -21.87
N LEU A 205 -55.50 9.80 -21.17
CA LEU A 205 -55.46 9.91 -19.72
C LEU A 205 -55.87 8.59 -19.02
N ASP A 206 -56.87 7.88 -19.56
CA ASP A 206 -57.26 6.54 -19.08
C ASP A 206 -56.15 5.48 -19.36
N ASP A 207 -55.49 5.55 -20.52
CA ASP A 207 -54.35 4.69 -20.86
C ASP A 207 -53.14 4.98 -19.95
N TYR A 208 -52.91 6.25 -19.59
CA TYR A 208 -51.90 6.65 -18.60
C TYR A 208 -52.25 6.15 -17.20
N GLN A 209 -53.52 6.20 -16.79
CA GLN A 209 -53.96 5.61 -15.52
C GLN A 209 -53.76 4.10 -15.48
N THR A 210 -54.04 3.41 -16.59
CA THR A 210 -53.80 1.97 -16.71
C THR A 210 -52.32 1.66 -16.59
N THR A 211 -51.46 2.46 -17.22
CA THR A 211 -50.00 2.32 -17.15
C THR A 211 -49.48 2.57 -15.73
N LEU A 212 -50.00 3.59 -15.03
CA LEU A 212 -49.69 3.89 -13.63
C LEU A 212 -50.05 2.71 -12.71
N LYS A 213 -51.22 2.11 -12.93
CA LYS A 213 -51.69 0.94 -12.17
C LYS A 213 -50.80 -0.28 -12.42
N ASN A 214 -50.42 -0.54 -13.67
CA ASN A 214 -49.48 -1.61 -14.02
C ASN A 214 -48.10 -1.39 -13.38
N PHE A 215 -47.64 -0.14 -13.31
CA PHE A 215 -46.41 0.21 -12.61
C PHE A 215 -46.51 -0.08 -11.10
N GLN A 216 -47.63 0.27 -10.46
CA GLN A 216 -47.86 -0.05 -9.05
C GLN A 216 -47.86 -1.56 -8.77
N GLU A 217 -48.45 -2.37 -9.65
CA GLU A 217 -48.39 -3.84 -9.56
C GLU A 217 -46.96 -4.38 -9.76
N THR A 218 -46.19 -3.76 -10.66
CA THR A 218 -44.78 -4.08 -10.89
C THR A 218 -43.92 -3.75 -9.68
N VAL A 219 -44.18 -2.61 -9.01
CA VAL A 219 -43.51 -2.25 -7.75
C VAL A 219 -43.83 -3.27 -6.65
N LYS A 220 -45.09 -3.67 -6.47
CA LYS A 220 -45.47 -4.71 -5.49
C LYS A 220 -44.76 -6.04 -5.75
N SER A 221 -44.68 -6.44 -7.01
CA SER A 221 -43.97 -7.65 -7.43
C SER A 221 -42.47 -7.54 -7.17
N SER A 222 -41.89 -6.36 -7.43
CA SER A 222 -40.47 -6.07 -7.18
C SER A 222 -40.14 -6.10 -5.69
N SER A 223 -41.00 -5.54 -4.83
CA SER A 223 -40.87 -5.65 -3.37
C SER A 223 -40.86 -7.11 -2.89
N SER A 224 -41.69 -7.98 -3.48
CA SER A 224 -41.67 -9.41 -3.16
C SER A 224 -40.34 -10.07 -3.56
N ILE A 225 -39.85 -9.80 -4.78
CA ILE A 225 -38.57 -10.33 -5.27
C ILE A 225 -37.41 -9.84 -4.39
N ILE A 226 -37.45 -8.58 -3.96
CA ILE A 226 -36.45 -8.03 -3.05
C ILE A 226 -36.47 -8.77 -1.71
N ALA A 227 -37.65 -9.04 -1.15
CA ALA A 227 -37.79 -9.79 0.10
C ALA A 227 -37.26 -11.23 -0.03
N ASP A 228 -37.60 -11.92 -1.12
CA ASP A 228 -37.11 -13.28 -1.41
C ASP A 228 -35.58 -13.30 -1.58
N THR A 229 -35.03 -12.28 -2.25
CA THR A 229 -33.57 -12.12 -2.41
C THR A 229 -32.90 -11.90 -1.06
N GLN A 230 -33.48 -11.10 -0.16
CA GLN A 230 -32.96 -10.91 1.19
C GLN A 230 -32.95 -12.22 2.00
N ALA A 231 -33.99 -13.06 1.86
CA ALA A 231 -34.04 -14.38 2.50
C ALA A 231 -33.00 -15.37 1.92
N ALA A 232 -32.79 -15.34 0.60
CA ALA A 232 -31.74 -16.12 -0.03
C ALA A 232 -30.34 -15.68 0.45
N LEU A 233 -30.12 -14.37 0.59
CA LEU A 233 -28.89 -13.82 1.16
C LEU A 233 -28.69 -14.26 2.62
N ASP A 234 -29.74 -14.34 3.44
CA ASP A 234 -29.63 -14.89 4.81
C ASP A 234 -29.21 -16.36 4.83
N SER A 235 -29.69 -17.14 3.87
CA SER A 235 -29.29 -18.55 3.70
C SER A 235 -27.81 -18.67 3.30
N VAL A 236 -27.35 -17.84 2.37
CA VAL A 236 -25.93 -17.77 1.97
C VAL A 236 -25.06 -17.34 3.15
N ASN A 237 -25.51 -16.36 3.94
CA ASN A 237 -24.79 -15.90 5.13
C ASN A 237 -24.63 -17.02 6.16
N THR A 238 -25.70 -17.78 6.40
CA THR A 238 -25.68 -18.93 7.32
C THR A 238 -24.74 -20.04 6.84
N ALA A 239 -24.74 -20.33 5.53
CA ALA A 239 -23.83 -21.30 4.92
C ALA A 239 -22.37 -20.84 5.00
N ALA A 240 -22.09 -19.55 4.76
CA ALA A 240 -20.76 -18.97 4.87
C ALA A 240 -20.21 -19.04 6.30
N LEU A 241 -21.03 -18.68 7.31
CA LEU A 241 -20.66 -18.78 8.73
C LEU A 241 -20.39 -20.22 9.16
N SER A 242 -21.22 -21.17 8.68
CA SER A 242 -21.03 -22.61 8.96
C SER A 242 -19.78 -23.16 8.28
N GLY A 243 -19.50 -22.73 7.05
CA GLY A 243 -18.28 -23.03 6.31
C GLY A 243 -17.03 -22.51 7.02
N ALA A 244 -17.06 -21.24 7.47
CA ALA A 244 -15.98 -20.64 8.25
C ALA A 244 -15.70 -21.42 9.55
N LYS A 245 -16.75 -21.84 10.27
CA LYS A 245 -16.61 -22.65 11.50
C LYS A 245 -16.00 -24.03 11.23
N THR A 246 -16.44 -24.70 10.17
CA THR A 246 -15.88 -25.99 9.74
C THR A 246 -14.40 -25.85 9.40
N LEU A 247 -14.04 -24.76 8.74
CA LEU A 247 -12.67 -24.50 8.31
C LEU A 247 -11.74 -24.14 9.48
N SER A 248 -12.26 -23.41 10.48
CA SER A 248 -11.58 -23.23 11.76
C SER A 248 -11.30 -24.58 12.45
N SER A 249 -12.29 -25.47 12.46
CA SER A 249 -12.12 -26.82 13.06
C SER A 249 -11.10 -27.66 12.28
N ALA A 250 -11.07 -27.53 10.95
CA ALA A 250 -10.04 -28.16 10.12
C ALA A 250 -8.63 -27.62 10.45
N SER A 251 -8.50 -26.32 10.76
CA SER A 251 -7.25 -25.73 11.22
C SER A 251 -6.74 -26.34 12.53
N ASP A 252 -7.64 -26.59 13.49
CA ASP A 252 -7.29 -27.26 14.75
C ASP A 252 -6.82 -28.70 14.53
N ILE A 253 -7.48 -29.43 13.62
CA ILE A 253 -7.09 -30.78 13.22
C ILE A 253 -5.70 -30.77 12.55
N LEU A 254 -5.38 -29.77 11.72
CA LEU A 254 -4.06 -29.63 11.12
C LEU A 254 -2.98 -29.40 12.16
N ASN A 255 -3.23 -28.54 13.14
CA ASN A 255 -2.29 -28.28 14.23
C ASN A 255 -2.03 -29.56 15.04
N THR A 256 -3.08 -30.31 15.33
CA THR A 256 -2.98 -31.62 15.99
C THR A 256 -2.18 -32.61 15.14
N SER A 257 -2.42 -32.65 13.83
CA SER A 257 -1.70 -33.51 12.89
C SER A 257 -0.22 -33.17 12.81
N ARG A 258 0.15 -31.88 12.80
CA ARG A 258 1.55 -31.43 12.84
C ARG A 258 2.26 -31.91 14.11
N SER A 259 1.60 -31.79 15.25
CA SER A 259 2.15 -32.24 16.53
C SER A 259 2.34 -33.77 16.55
N ALA A 260 1.37 -34.52 16.02
CA ALA A 260 1.46 -35.97 15.89
C ALA A 260 2.61 -36.40 14.97
N ILE A 261 2.79 -35.74 13.83
CA ILE A 261 3.90 -35.99 12.89
C ILE A 261 5.25 -35.69 13.55
N GLY A 262 5.37 -34.58 14.28
CA GLY A 262 6.58 -34.25 15.03
C GLY A 262 6.93 -35.32 16.08
N THR A 263 5.92 -35.80 16.82
CA THR A 263 6.09 -36.84 17.83
C THR A 263 6.44 -38.20 17.22
N PHE A 264 5.79 -38.56 16.11
CA PHE A 264 6.12 -39.77 15.35
C PHE A 264 7.56 -39.71 14.84
N SER A 265 7.96 -38.59 14.24
CA SER A 265 9.31 -38.36 13.72
C SER A 265 10.38 -38.54 14.80
N SER A 266 10.19 -37.93 15.98
CA SER A 266 11.17 -38.03 17.07
C SER A 266 11.26 -39.46 17.59
N THR A 267 10.12 -40.13 17.77
CA THR A 267 10.06 -41.52 18.27
C THR A 267 10.67 -42.50 17.28
N PHE A 268 10.38 -42.34 15.99
CA PHE A 268 10.94 -43.15 14.92
C PHE A 268 12.46 -42.96 14.82
N SER A 269 12.93 -41.71 14.85
CA SER A 269 14.36 -41.40 14.82
C SER A 269 15.11 -41.99 16.02
N GLN A 270 14.50 -41.92 17.22
CA GLN A 270 15.06 -42.53 18.42
C GLN A 270 15.16 -44.05 18.29
N SER A 271 14.08 -44.70 17.84
CA SER A 271 14.04 -46.17 17.65
C SER A 271 15.11 -46.64 16.65
N LEU A 272 15.37 -45.86 15.61
CA LEU A 272 16.39 -46.14 14.61
C LEU A 272 17.81 -46.00 15.17
N SER A 273 18.03 -44.97 16.00
CA SER A 273 19.30 -44.78 16.73
C SER A 273 19.54 -45.90 17.74
N ASP A 274 18.50 -46.33 18.47
CA ASP A 274 18.58 -47.44 19.40
C ASP A 274 18.90 -48.76 18.66
N GLY A 275 18.32 -48.94 17.47
CA GLY A 275 18.63 -50.05 16.56
C GLY A 275 20.09 -50.07 16.09
N ASP A 276 20.67 -48.92 15.72
CA ASP A 276 22.09 -48.81 15.37
C ASP A 276 22.99 -49.19 16.56
N GLN A 277 22.65 -48.70 17.75
CA GLN A 277 23.39 -49.01 18.98
C GLN A 277 23.33 -50.49 19.33
N LEU A 278 22.14 -51.11 19.21
CA LEU A 278 21.97 -52.55 19.45
C LEU A 278 22.81 -53.38 18.47
N LEU A 279 22.80 -53.05 17.18
CA LEU A 279 23.62 -53.72 16.16
C LEU A 279 25.11 -53.56 16.44
N SER A 280 25.56 -52.37 16.83
CA SER A 280 26.92 -52.09 17.30
C SER A 280 27.33 -53.01 18.46
N ASN A 281 26.47 -53.13 19.46
CA ASN A 281 26.76 -53.90 20.67
C ASN A 281 26.80 -55.40 20.38
N ILE A 282 25.88 -55.91 19.56
CA ILE A 282 25.86 -57.30 19.11
C ILE A 282 27.13 -57.60 18.30
N TYR A 283 27.51 -56.71 17.37
CA TYR A 283 28.73 -56.85 16.59
C TYR A 283 29.98 -56.93 17.47
N GLY A 284 30.16 -55.95 18.37
CA GLY A 284 31.31 -55.90 19.27
C GLY A 284 31.44 -57.18 20.09
N SER A 285 30.36 -57.59 20.76
CA SER A 285 30.39 -58.78 21.60
C SER A 285 30.65 -60.08 20.83
N ALA A 286 30.06 -60.24 19.64
CA ALA A 286 30.27 -61.42 18.81
C ALA A 286 31.68 -61.44 18.19
N SER A 287 32.14 -60.30 17.69
CA SER A 287 33.47 -60.15 17.08
C SER A 287 34.58 -60.39 18.09
N ASP A 288 34.45 -59.87 19.31
CA ASP A 288 35.43 -60.07 20.40
C ASP A 288 35.54 -61.54 20.81
N LYS A 289 34.39 -62.23 20.94
CA LYS A 289 34.36 -63.67 21.27
C LYS A 289 34.96 -64.52 20.15
N LEU A 290 34.60 -64.24 18.89
CA LEU A 290 35.17 -64.93 17.73
C LEU A 290 36.69 -64.68 17.61
N GLY A 291 37.15 -63.45 17.85
CA GLY A 291 38.57 -63.12 17.89
C GLY A 291 39.33 -63.84 19.01
N THR A 292 38.71 -64.02 20.17
CA THR A 292 39.30 -64.81 21.26
C THR A 292 39.43 -66.28 20.86
N ILE A 293 38.38 -66.88 20.27
CA ILE A 293 38.41 -68.25 19.75
C ILE A 293 39.51 -68.42 18.69
N GLU A 294 39.63 -67.47 17.76
CA GLU A 294 40.68 -67.47 16.74
C GLU A 294 42.08 -67.51 17.38
N ASN A 295 42.35 -66.65 18.37
CA ASN A 295 43.63 -66.58 19.07
C ASN A 295 43.94 -67.87 19.86
N ASP A 296 42.94 -68.43 20.56
CA ASP A 296 43.09 -69.67 21.31
C ASP A 296 43.35 -70.86 20.38
N MET A 297 42.61 -70.96 19.27
CA MET A 297 42.79 -72.01 18.27
C MET A 297 44.14 -71.93 17.58
N GLN A 298 44.64 -70.72 17.26
CA GLN A 298 45.99 -70.53 16.73
C GLN A 298 47.06 -71.01 17.72
N THR A 299 46.89 -70.71 19.01
CA THR A 299 47.80 -71.16 20.06
C THR A 299 47.81 -72.69 20.19
N ILE A 300 46.63 -73.32 20.17
CA ILE A 300 46.50 -74.79 20.21
C ILE A 300 47.13 -75.43 18.97
N ASN A 301 46.86 -74.90 17.77
CA ASN A 301 47.42 -75.38 16.51
C ASN A 301 48.97 -75.34 16.55
N GLY A 302 49.56 -74.25 17.05
CA GLY A 302 51.00 -74.16 17.25
C GLY A 302 51.55 -75.21 18.21
N LYS A 303 50.87 -75.47 19.34
CA LYS A 303 51.28 -76.50 20.31
C LYS A 303 51.15 -77.92 19.77
N ILE A 304 50.08 -78.23 19.03
CA ILE A 304 49.88 -79.54 18.41
C ILE A 304 50.91 -79.77 17.31
N SER A 305 51.17 -78.76 16.48
CA SER A 305 52.22 -78.81 15.45
C SER A 305 53.60 -79.13 16.05
N ASN A 306 53.95 -78.49 17.18
CA ASN A 306 55.19 -78.79 17.91
C ASN A 306 55.20 -80.21 18.51
N SER A 307 54.05 -80.70 18.97
CA SER A 307 53.89 -82.06 19.51
C SER A 307 54.03 -83.12 18.41
N ILE A 308 53.43 -82.88 17.24
CA ILE A 308 53.59 -83.72 16.05
C ILE A 308 55.07 -83.81 15.68
N ALA A 309 55.78 -82.69 15.61
CA ALA A 309 57.22 -82.66 15.31
C ALA A 309 58.03 -83.46 16.34
N SER A 310 57.70 -83.33 17.63
CA SER A 310 58.40 -84.04 18.72
C SER A 310 58.17 -85.56 18.66
N VAL A 311 56.94 -86.00 18.42
CA VAL A 311 56.62 -87.44 18.28
C VAL A 311 57.24 -88.00 17.01
N GLN A 312 57.27 -87.25 15.91
CA GLN A 312 57.92 -87.66 14.67
C GLN A 312 59.43 -87.86 14.88
N ASN A 313 60.10 -86.95 15.58
CA ASN A 313 61.52 -87.11 15.93
C ASN A 313 61.77 -88.39 16.76
N LEU A 314 60.86 -88.75 17.67
CA LEU A 314 60.97 -90.00 18.44
C LEU A 314 60.80 -91.24 17.56
N VAL A 315 59.86 -91.22 16.61
CA VAL A 315 59.69 -92.29 15.62
C VAL A 315 60.96 -92.46 14.79
N ASP A 316 61.54 -91.35 14.33
CA ASP A 316 62.76 -91.33 13.52
C ASP A 316 63.96 -91.89 14.31
N LEU A 317 64.13 -91.48 15.58
CA LEU A 317 65.18 -92.01 16.47
C LEU A 317 65.00 -93.50 16.76
N ASN A 318 63.76 -93.95 17.03
CA ASN A 318 63.49 -95.37 17.23
C ASN A 318 63.79 -96.18 15.96
N ASN A 319 63.52 -95.65 14.77
CA ASN A 319 63.88 -96.30 13.51
C ASN A 319 65.40 -96.42 13.35
N GLU A 320 66.17 -95.40 13.76
CA GLU A 320 67.62 -95.45 13.81
C GLU A 320 68.12 -96.56 14.76
N VAL A 321 67.59 -96.61 15.99
CA VAL A 321 67.91 -97.66 16.98
C VAL A 321 67.53 -99.06 16.48
N ILE A 322 66.37 -99.22 15.84
CA ILE A 322 65.94 -100.49 15.23
C ILE A 322 66.95 -100.93 14.16
N ASN A 323 67.41 -100.01 13.31
CA ASN A 323 68.39 -100.31 12.26
C ASN A 323 69.75 -100.72 12.86
N ASP A 324 70.21 -100.03 13.90
CA ASP A 324 71.44 -100.38 14.62
C ASP A 324 71.35 -101.76 15.29
N LEU A 325 70.23 -102.05 15.97
CA LEU A 325 69.99 -103.36 16.58
C LEU A 325 69.93 -104.47 15.54
N LYS A 326 69.28 -104.24 14.38
CA LYS A 326 69.28 -105.18 13.25
C LYS A 326 70.70 -105.42 12.72
N ALA A 327 71.51 -104.38 12.56
CA ALA A 327 72.91 -104.53 12.13
C ALA A 327 73.75 -105.32 13.15
N MET A 328 73.52 -105.13 14.45
CA MET A 328 74.17 -105.89 15.52
C MET A 328 73.79 -107.38 15.52
N THR A 329 72.52 -107.75 15.25
CA THR A 329 72.12 -109.17 15.18
C THR A 329 72.90 -109.97 14.15
N ALA A 330 73.37 -109.34 13.07
CA ALA A 330 74.17 -110.00 12.02
C ALA A 330 75.58 -110.43 12.48
N HIS A 331 76.03 -109.97 13.66
CA HIS A 331 77.40 -110.19 14.17
C HIS A 331 77.44 -111.01 15.48
N ILE A 332 76.30 -111.48 15.99
CA ILE A 332 76.18 -112.22 17.27
C ILE A 332 76.02 -113.73 17.00
N SER A 333 76.81 -114.57 17.67
CA SER A 333 76.85 -116.03 17.46
C SER A 333 75.92 -116.86 18.38
N SER A 334 75.24 -116.22 19.35
CA SER A 334 74.34 -116.88 20.30
C SER A 334 72.88 -116.76 19.85
N GLU A 335 72.23 -117.89 19.54
CA GLU A 335 70.83 -117.92 19.06
C GLU A 335 69.84 -117.35 20.09
N GLU A 336 70.05 -117.58 21.39
CA GLU A 336 69.17 -117.09 22.46
C GLU A 336 69.21 -115.55 22.57
N LEU A 337 70.38 -114.96 22.33
CA LEU A 337 70.60 -113.51 22.38
C LEU A 337 70.04 -112.81 21.14
N VAL A 338 70.15 -113.44 19.96
CA VAL A 338 69.51 -112.96 18.72
C VAL A 338 67.98 -113.01 18.83
N ALA A 339 67.41 -114.08 19.41
CA ALA A 339 65.97 -114.17 19.64
C ALA A 339 65.45 -113.08 20.60
N ALA A 340 66.19 -112.79 21.68
CA ALA A 340 65.87 -111.70 22.61
C ALA A 340 65.94 -110.32 21.94
N LEU A 341 66.96 -110.07 21.09
CA LEU A 341 67.11 -108.82 20.35
C LEU A 341 65.99 -108.63 19.31
N ASN A 342 65.62 -109.69 18.58
CA ASN A 342 64.52 -109.67 17.63
C ASN A 342 63.17 -109.39 18.33
N SER A 343 62.95 -109.94 19.53
CA SER A 343 61.77 -109.59 20.33
C SER A 343 61.75 -108.10 20.69
N LYS A 344 62.90 -107.50 21.04
CA LYS A 344 62.99 -106.07 21.37
C LYS A 344 62.85 -105.18 20.14
N ILE A 345 63.34 -105.61 18.98
CA ILE A 345 63.10 -104.95 17.70
C ILE A 345 61.61 -104.95 17.37
N ALA A 346 60.92 -106.08 17.51
CA ALA A 346 59.47 -106.18 17.29
C ALA A 346 58.66 -105.30 18.26
N ASP A 347 59.09 -105.20 19.54
CA ASP A 347 58.50 -104.29 20.52
C ASP A 347 58.64 -102.81 20.07
N LEU A 348 59.83 -102.41 19.61
CA LEU A 348 60.11 -101.05 19.11
C LEU A 348 59.35 -100.75 17.80
N GLU A 349 59.27 -101.71 16.87
CA GLU A 349 58.48 -101.58 15.64
C GLU A 349 56.98 -101.41 15.96
N SER A 350 56.45 -102.18 16.92
CA SER A 350 55.08 -102.02 17.41
C SER A 350 54.87 -100.65 18.09
N GLN A 351 55.85 -100.19 18.86
CA GLN A 351 55.81 -98.86 19.49
C GLN A 351 55.81 -97.75 18.43
N ASN A 352 56.63 -97.87 17.38
CA ASN A 352 56.65 -96.92 16.27
C ASN A 352 55.34 -96.90 15.49
N ALA A 353 54.71 -98.05 15.26
CA ALA A 353 53.39 -98.11 14.63
C ALA A 353 52.34 -97.32 15.46
N LYS A 354 52.33 -97.49 16.79
CA LYS A 354 51.44 -96.73 17.70
C LYS A 354 51.75 -95.23 17.72
N LEU A 355 53.03 -94.85 17.70
CA LEU A 355 53.44 -93.44 17.63
C LEU A 355 53.04 -92.82 16.29
N GLN A 356 53.09 -93.57 15.18
CA GLN A 356 52.65 -93.10 13.87
C GLN A 356 51.13 -92.92 13.82
N GLU A 357 50.35 -93.82 14.43
CA GLU A 357 48.90 -93.65 14.62
C GLU A 357 48.57 -92.40 15.45
N LEU A 358 49.36 -92.14 16.51
CA LEU A 358 49.23 -90.92 17.30
C LEU A 358 49.53 -89.66 16.46
N VAL A 359 50.59 -89.67 15.65
CA VAL A 359 50.90 -88.58 14.71
C VAL A 359 49.75 -88.35 13.73
N ASN A 360 49.19 -89.41 13.15
CA ASN A 360 48.08 -89.29 12.21
C ASN A 360 46.82 -88.72 12.89
N SER A 361 46.53 -89.16 14.13
CA SER A 361 45.42 -88.64 14.93
C SER A 361 45.61 -87.16 15.29
N LEU A 362 46.83 -86.76 15.66
CA LEU A 362 47.18 -85.37 15.95
C LEU A 362 47.09 -84.49 14.70
N LYS A 363 47.56 -84.97 13.53
CA LYS A 363 47.41 -84.26 12.24
C LYS A 363 45.95 -84.04 11.89
N ALA A 364 45.12 -85.08 11.97
CA ALA A 364 43.67 -84.97 11.73
C ALA A 364 43.00 -83.99 12.72
N GLY A 365 43.41 -84.01 13.99
CA GLY A 365 42.98 -83.02 14.99
C GLY A 365 43.39 -81.59 14.63
N ASN A 366 44.62 -81.41 14.14
CA ASN A 366 45.15 -80.11 13.71
C ASN A 366 44.44 -79.55 12.47
N ASP A 367 44.10 -80.41 11.51
CA ASP A 367 43.35 -80.05 10.31
C ASP A 367 41.91 -79.62 10.66
N ASN A 368 41.27 -80.32 11.61
CA ASN A 368 39.95 -79.94 12.14
C ASN A 368 39.98 -78.59 12.88
N ILE A 369 41.04 -78.30 13.64
CA ILE A 369 41.25 -77.00 14.28
C ILE A 369 41.44 -75.90 13.23
N THR A 370 42.22 -76.17 12.18
CA THR A 370 42.44 -75.23 11.07
C THR A 370 41.14 -74.92 10.32
N THR A 371 40.31 -75.94 10.08
CA THR A 371 38.98 -75.77 9.47
C THR A 371 38.06 -74.94 10.36
N SER A 372 38.05 -75.18 11.67
CA SER A 372 37.25 -74.42 12.64
C SER A 372 37.71 -72.97 12.75
N LEU A 373 39.02 -72.72 12.70
CA LEU A 373 39.62 -71.38 12.68
C LEU A 373 39.18 -70.58 11.43
N ASN A 374 39.22 -71.20 10.25
CA ASN A 374 38.74 -70.58 9.01
C ASN A 374 37.22 -70.30 9.06
N GLY A 375 36.45 -71.20 9.67
CA GLY A 375 35.01 -71.01 9.90
C GLY A 375 34.71 -69.81 10.80
N ALA A 376 35.43 -69.66 11.92
CA ALA A 376 35.29 -68.53 12.83
C ALA A 376 35.63 -67.19 12.16
N SER A 377 36.74 -67.14 11.41
CA SER A 377 37.17 -65.96 10.65
C SER A 377 36.18 -65.55 9.55
N THR A 378 35.63 -66.53 8.83
CA THR A 378 34.58 -66.31 7.82
C THR A 378 33.31 -65.77 8.48
N ALA A 379 32.86 -66.37 9.59
CA ALA A 379 31.69 -65.90 10.33
C ALA A 379 31.88 -64.47 10.84
N ARG A 380 33.06 -64.12 11.36
CA ARG A 380 33.39 -62.76 11.81
C ARG A 380 33.30 -61.75 10.66
N THR A 381 33.84 -62.11 9.50
CA THR A 381 33.82 -61.26 8.29
C THR A 381 32.40 -61.07 7.75
N GLN A 382 31.61 -62.14 7.65
CA GLN A 382 30.21 -62.07 7.22
C GLN A 382 29.37 -61.22 8.17
N LEU A 383 29.57 -61.40 9.48
CA LEU A 383 28.89 -60.63 10.51
C LEU A 383 29.25 -59.13 10.44
N ASN A 384 30.51 -58.78 10.14
CA ASN A 384 30.91 -57.39 9.89
C ASN A 384 30.23 -56.78 8.65
N THR A 385 30.16 -57.53 7.55
CA THR A 385 29.48 -57.09 6.32
C THR A 385 27.98 -56.87 6.56
N LEU A 386 27.31 -57.81 7.22
CA LEU A 386 25.86 -57.73 7.51
C LEU A 386 25.52 -56.53 8.39
N VAL A 387 26.33 -56.29 9.44
CA VAL A 387 26.15 -55.13 10.32
C VAL A 387 26.40 -53.84 9.56
N SER A 388 27.45 -53.76 8.74
CA SER A 388 27.74 -52.57 7.92
C SER A 388 26.60 -52.25 6.95
N GLN A 389 26.06 -53.26 6.26
CA GLN A 389 24.90 -53.10 5.37
C GLN A 389 23.65 -52.67 6.14
N SER A 390 23.36 -53.30 7.28
CA SER A 390 22.19 -52.98 8.11
C SER A 390 22.26 -51.55 8.63
N LYS A 391 23.44 -51.09 9.06
CA LYS A 391 23.68 -49.70 9.47
C LYS A 391 23.48 -48.71 8.33
N GLN A 392 23.94 -49.06 7.13
CA GLN A 392 23.71 -48.22 5.96
C GLN A 392 22.21 -48.09 5.66
N SER A 393 21.45 -49.20 5.67
CA SER A 393 20.01 -49.17 5.48
C SER A 393 19.28 -48.35 6.55
N LEU A 394 19.68 -48.46 7.84
CA LEU A 394 19.14 -47.61 8.90
C LEU A 394 19.40 -46.12 8.62
N ARG A 395 20.62 -45.75 8.21
CA ARG A 395 20.94 -44.37 7.83
C ARG A 395 20.15 -43.90 6.62
N ASP A 396 19.95 -44.76 5.62
CA ASP A 396 19.18 -44.44 4.43
C ASP A 396 17.71 -44.18 4.77
N TYR A 397 17.10 -44.98 5.67
CA TYR A 397 15.76 -44.71 6.19
C TYR A 397 15.69 -43.40 6.97
N GLN A 398 16.70 -43.12 7.79
CA GLN A 398 16.78 -41.85 8.52
C GLN A 398 16.84 -40.66 7.57
N ASN A 399 17.68 -40.75 6.54
CA ASN A 399 17.86 -39.72 5.53
C ASN A 399 16.59 -39.53 4.70
N SER A 400 15.96 -40.62 4.24
CA SER A 400 14.70 -40.56 3.49
C SER A 400 13.58 -39.90 4.29
N MET A 401 13.48 -40.21 5.59
CA MET A 401 12.48 -39.63 6.45
C MET A 401 12.76 -38.13 6.73
N ASN A 402 14.00 -37.77 7.03
CA ASN A 402 14.39 -36.39 7.38
C ASN A 402 14.51 -35.45 6.18
N GLN A 403 14.98 -35.93 5.03
CA GLN A 403 15.29 -35.10 3.86
C GLN A 403 14.15 -35.08 2.84
N THR A 404 13.28 -36.09 2.83
CA THR A 404 12.22 -36.21 1.81
C THR A 404 10.84 -36.20 2.46
N LEU A 405 10.50 -37.22 3.25
CA LEU A 405 9.11 -37.44 3.66
C LEU A 405 8.60 -36.36 4.62
N LEU A 406 9.38 -35.98 5.65
CA LEU A 406 8.97 -34.92 6.57
C LEU A 406 8.87 -33.54 5.90
N PRO A 407 9.85 -33.08 5.10
CA PRO A 407 9.71 -31.85 4.35
C PRO A 407 8.49 -31.84 3.42
N THR A 408 8.26 -32.89 2.63
CA THR A 408 7.11 -32.96 1.71
C THR A 408 5.76 -32.96 2.46
N LEU A 409 5.68 -33.68 3.58
CA LEU A 409 4.47 -33.73 4.39
C LEU A 409 4.19 -32.38 5.07
N ASN A 410 5.21 -31.73 5.62
CA ASN A 410 5.09 -30.39 6.18
C ASN A 410 4.66 -29.37 5.12
N GLN A 411 5.26 -29.43 3.92
CA GLN A 411 4.88 -28.53 2.83
C GLN A 411 3.43 -28.75 2.39
N SER A 412 2.96 -29.99 2.34
CA SER A 412 1.56 -30.30 2.03
C SER A 412 0.61 -29.74 3.10
N LEU A 413 0.98 -29.84 4.37
CA LEU A 413 0.23 -29.25 5.49
C LEU A 413 0.28 -27.71 5.49
N ASP A 414 1.38 -27.09 5.04
CA ASP A 414 1.50 -25.64 4.86
C ASP A 414 0.58 -25.15 3.73
N THR A 415 0.56 -25.85 2.60
CA THR A 415 -0.35 -25.55 1.49
C THR A 415 -1.80 -25.66 1.92
N PHE A 416 -2.18 -26.74 2.60
CA PHE A 416 -3.55 -26.93 3.07
C PHE A 416 -3.93 -25.90 4.16
N SER A 417 -3.01 -25.54 5.06
CA SER A 417 -3.21 -24.46 6.02
C SER A 417 -3.42 -23.10 5.35
N THR A 418 -2.66 -22.80 4.29
CA THR A 418 -2.79 -21.55 3.54
C THR A 418 -4.13 -21.49 2.80
N LEU A 419 -4.51 -22.58 2.12
CA LEU A 419 -5.80 -22.69 1.44
C LEU A 419 -6.97 -22.54 2.42
N SER A 420 -6.89 -23.20 3.57
CA SER A 420 -7.87 -23.11 4.65
C SER A 420 -7.96 -21.69 5.23
N GLY A 421 -6.82 -21.02 5.43
CA GLY A 421 -6.80 -19.61 5.86
C GLY A 421 -7.46 -18.67 4.85
N ASN A 422 -7.12 -18.81 3.56
CA ASN A 422 -7.67 -17.97 2.49
C ASN A 422 -9.19 -18.18 2.34
N LEU A 423 -9.64 -19.43 2.30
CA LEU A 423 -11.07 -19.72 2.19
C LEU A 423 -11.84 -19.28 3.44
N SER A 424 -11.22 -19.30 4.63
CA SER A 424 -11.82 -18.76 5.86
C SER A 424 -11.96 -17.25 5.80
N ALA A 425 -10.95 -16.54 5.28
CA ALA A 425 -11.02 -15.10 5.06
C ALA A 425 -12.11 -14.73 4.05
N THR A 426 -12.23 -15.48 2.94
CA THR A 426 -13.31 -15.29 1.97
C THR A 426 -14.69 -15.52 2.59
N MET A 427 -14.88 -16.61 3.34
CA MET A 427 -16.16 -16.92 3.99
C MET A 427 -16.55 -15.87 5.04
N ASN A 428 -15.59 -15.35 5.81
CA ASN A 428 -15.83 -14.25 6.74
C ASN A 428 -16.13 -12.92 6.02
N GLY A 429 -15.57 -12.71 4.82
CA GLY A 429 -15.82 -11.53 3.99
C GLY A 429 -17.22 -11.50 3.35
N ILE A 430 -17.88 -12.65 3.20
CA ILE A 430 -19.23 -12.75 2.61
C ILE A 430 -20.28 -12.07 3.50
N SER A 431 -20.17 -12.17 4.83
CA SER A 431 -21.19 -11.67 5.76
C SER A 431 -21.36 -10.13 5.72
N PRO A 432 -20.27 -9.31 5.75
CA PRO A 432 -20.36 -7.87 5.54
C PRO A 432 -20.94 -7.49 4.18
N SER A 433 -20.54 -8.18 3.10
CA SER A 433 -21.06 -7.92 1.74
C SER A 433 -22.56 -8.22 1.63
N ILE A 434 -23.02 -9.30 2.25
CA ILE A 434 -24.46 -9.63 2.35
C ILE A 434 -25.20 -8.54 3.14
N THR A 435 -24.64 -8.08 4.26
CA THR A 435 -25.25 -7.00 5.06
C THR A 435 -25.41 -5.72 4.23
N GLN A 436 -24.38 -5.35 3.46
CA GLN A 436 -24.42 -4.19 2.58
C GLN A 436 -25.44 -4.37 1.44
N LEU A 437 -25.47 -5.55 0.79
CA LEU A 437 -26.45 -5.86 -0.25
C LEU A 437 -27.89 -5.81 0.28
N LYS A 438 -28.14 -6.35 1.48
CA LYS A 438 -29.46 -6.24 2.13
C LYS A 438 -29.84 -4.78 2.39
N SER A 439 -28.90 -3.94 2.81
CA SER A 439 -29.14 -2.51 3.01
C SER A 439 -29.51 -1.81 1.70
N ILE A 440 -28.79 -2.08 0.60
CA ILE A 440 -29.08 -1.51 -0.72
C ILE A 440 -30.44 -1.99 -1.22
N LEU A 441 -30.74 -3.28 -1.08
CA LEU A 441 -32.04 -3.86 -1.43
C LEU A 441 -33.18 -3.23 -0.63
N GLY A 442 -32.98 -2.98 0.68
CA GLY A 442 -33.96 -2.27 1.51
C GLY A 442 -34.16 -0.81 1.11
N GLN A 443 -33.10 -0.12 0.71
CA GLN A 443 -33.18 1.24 0.15
C GLN A 443 -33.92 1.25 -1.18
N LEU A 444 -33.63 0.29 -2.07
CA LEU A 444 -34.32 0.15 -3.35
C LEU A 444 -35.82 -0.11 -3.15
N ASP A 445 -36.19 -1.01 -2.24
CA ASP A 445 -37.59 -1.26 -1.89
C ASP A 445 -38.30 -0.01 -1.37
N SER A 446 -37.62 0.78 -0.53
CA SER A 446 -38.15 2.04 0.00
C SER A 446 -38.36 3.07 -1.12
N SER A 447 -37.36 3.27 -1.98
CA SER A 447 -37.45 4.21 -3.11
C SER A 447 -38.53 3.80 -4.12
N LEU A 448 -38.73 2.50 -4.37
CA LEU A 448 -39.79 1.99 -5.23
C LEU A 448 -41.17 2.28 -4.64
N LYS A 449 -41.34 2.09 -3.32
CA LYS A 449 -42.60 2.43 -2.61
C LYS A 449 -42.87 3.94 -2.62
N ASP A 450 -41.85 4.76 -2.40
CA ASP A 450 -41.98 6.22 -2.46
C ASP A 450 -42.39 6.66 -3.88
N SER A 451 -41.75 6.09 -4.90
CA SER A 451 -42.10 6.35 -6.31
C SER A 451 -43.54 5.93 -6.64
N ALA A 452 -43.97 4.75 -6.16
CA ALA A 452 -45.35 4.30 -6.31
C ALA A 452 -46.35 5.23 -5.61
N SER A 453 -46.01 5.78 -4.44
CA SER A 453 -46.85 6.76 -3.71
C SER A 453 -46.97 8.09 -4.46
N VAL A 454 -45.88 8.57 -5.07
CA VAL A 454 -45.91 9.79 -5.90
C VAL A 454 -46.75 9.56 -7.15
N LEU A 455 -46.58 8.41 -7.81
CA LEU A 455 -47.35 8.05 -8.99
C LEU A 455 -48.84 7.85 -8.69
N ASP A 456 -49.20 7.35 -7.51
CA ASP A 456 -50.59 7.30 -7.04
C ASP A 456 -51.22 8.69 -6.92
N SER A 457 -50.44 9.65 -6.38
CA SER A 457 -50.85 11.05 -6.29
C SER A 457 -51.02 11.67 -7.69
N THR A 458 -50.12 11.36 -8.63
CA THR A 458 -50.23 11.75 -10.04
C THR A 458 -51.47 11.14 -10.69
N GLY A 459 -51.77 9.86 -10.44
CA GLY A 459 -52.98 9.20 -10.93
C GLY A 459 -54.27 9.89 -10.45
N THR A 460 -54.28 10.34 -9.19
CA THR A 460 -55.39 11.12 -8.61
C THR A 460 -55.51 12.50 -9.27
N ALA A 461 -54.40 13.18 -9.56
CA ALA A 461 -54.40 14.45 -10.28
C ALA A 461 -54.89 14.29 -11.72
N LEU A 462 -54.47 13.24 -12.42
CA LEU A 462 -54.95 12.90 -13.76
C LEU A 462 -56.45 12.58 -13.76
N GLN A 463 -56.95 11.86 -12.76
CA GLN A 463 -58.41 11.65 -12.59
C GLN A 463 -59.13 12.99 -12.48
N THR A 464 -58.61 13.91 -11.65
CA THR A 464 -59.21 15.24 -11.46
C THR A 464 -59.21 16.06 -12.77
N VAL A 465 -58.15 15.95 -13.58
CA VAL A 465 -58.09 16.57 -14.91
C VAL A 465 -59.09 15.92 -15.86
N ASN A 466 -59.20 14.59 -15.86
CA ASN A 466 -60.16 13.85 -16.69
C ASN A 466 -61.61 14.24 -16.35
N ASP A 467 -61.93 14.36 -15.05
CA ASP A 467 -63.24 14.81 -14.56
C ASP A 467 -63.55 16.25 -15.02
N LYS A 468 -62.55 17.15 -14.96
CA LYS A 468 -62.68 18.53 -15.47
C LYS A 468 -62.79 18.60 -17.00
N LEU A 469 -62.11 17.74 -17.75
CA LEU A 469 -62.26 17.64 -19.20
C LEU A 469 -63.64 17.10 -19.58
N SER A 470 -64.19 16.20 -18.77
CA SER A 470 -65.56 15.70 -18.92
C SER A 470 -66.59 16.81 -18.67
N SER A 471 -66.37 17.63 -17.62
CA SER A 471 -67.20 18.82 -17.38
C SER A 471 -67.03 19.85 -18.50
N LEU A 472 -65.81 20.11 -18.97
CA LEU A 472 -65.52 21.02 -20.08
C LEU A 472 -66.17 20.56 -21.38
N THR A 473 -66.19 19.26 -21.66
CA THR A 473 -66.90 18.68 -22.81
C THR A 473 -68.40 18.94 -22.72
N THR A 474 -68.95 18.85 -21.51
CA THR A 474 -70.35 19.15 -21.21
C THR A 474 -70.63 20.65 -21.37
N ASP A 475 -69.73 21.50 -20.89
CA ASP A 475 -69.81 22.96 -20.98
C ASP A 475 -69.59 23.47 -22.41
N LEU A 476 -68.72 22.85 -23.22
CA LEU A 476 -68.51 23.16 -24.63
C LEU A 476 -69.75 22.82 -25.48
N LYS A 477 -70.40 21.69 -25.18
CA LYS A 477 -71.72 21.35 -25.75
C LYS A 477 -72.80 22.35 -25.33
N ALA A 478 -72.71 22.94 -24.14
CA ALA A 478 -73.62 24.00 -23.68
C ALA A 478 -73.29 25.38 -24.30
N LEU A 479 -72.01 25.74 -24.44
CA LEU A 479 -71.47 26.95 -25.08
C LEU A 479 -71.82 27.03 -26.57
N GLN A 480 -72.08 25.88 -27.21
CA GLN A 480 -72.64 25.75 -28.56
C GLN A 480 -73.93 26.56 -28.77
N SER A 481 -74.60 26.99 -27.69
CA SER A 481 -75.84 27.77 -27.70
C SER A 481 -75.71 29.25 -27.31
N SER A 482 -74.52 29.76 -26.98
CA SER A 482 -74.36 31.13 -26.47
C SER A 482 -73.48 32.04 -27.35
N SER A 483 -73.84 33.33 -27.38
CA SER A 483 -73.24 34.40 -28.17
C SER A 483 -71.78 34.76 -27.82
N ALA A 484 -71.21 34.17 -26.77
CA ALA A 484 -69.81 34.37 -26.35
C ALA A 484 -68.78 33.75 -27.32
N TYR A 485 -69.20 32.79 -28.15
CA TYR A 485 -68.35 32.09 -29.14
C TYR A 485 -67.79 33.02 -30.24
N GLN A 486 -68.48 34.13 -30.53
CA GLN A 486 -68.04 35.12 -31.54
C GLN A 486 -66.84 35.96 -31.10
N GLN A 487 -66.58 36.07 -29.79
CA GLN A 487 -65.44 36.84 -29.26
C GLN A 487 -64.15 36.01 -29.12
N PHE A 488 -64.25 34.68 -29.06
CA PHE A 488 -63.09 33.80 -28.98
C PHE A 488 -62.37 33.65 -30.33
N LEU A 489 -63.07 33.94 -31.43
CA LEU A 489 -62.57 33.91 -32.81
C LEU A 489 -61.54 35.03 -33.15
N SER A 490 -61.26 35.95 -32.23
CA SER A 490 -60.35 37.08 -32.47
C SER A 490 -58.91 36.88 -31.99
N LEU A 491 -58.52 35.70 -31.51
CA LEU A 491 -57.15 35.42 -31.07
C LEU A 491 -56.56 34.26 -31.86
N LYS A 492 -55.83 34.63 -32.91
CA LYS A 492 -55.15 33.76 -33.89
C LYS A 492 -53.67 33.65 -33.53
N GLU A 493 -53.07 32.57 -34.03
CA GLU A 493 -51.63 32.29 -34.26
C GLU A 493 -50.98 31.30 -33.27
N ILE A 494 -50.82 30.06 -33.74
CA ILE A 494 -49.87 29.09 -33.18
C ILE A 494 -48.74 28.97 -34.20
N ASP A 495 -47.54 29.24 -33.70
CA ASP A 495 -46.28 29.38 -34.41
C ASP A 495 -45.62 28.02 -34.70
N ALA A 496 -45.21 27.80 -35.94
CA ALA A 496 -44.60 26.55 -36.41
C ALA A 496 -43.17 26.35 -35.89
N ASP A 497 -42.47 27.42 -35.52
CA ASP A 497 -41.10 27.35 -34.96
C ASP A 497 -41.07 26.73 -33.56
N GLY A 498 -42.17 26.85 -32.80
CA GLY A 498 -42.30 26.27 -31.46
C GLY A 498 -42.36 24.74 -31.44
N ILE A 499 -42.93 24.12 -32.49
CA ILE A 499 -43.04 22.65 -32.61
C ILE A 499 -41.69 22.04 -32.97
N SER A 500 -40.91 22.71 -33.82
CA SER A 500 -39.54 22.30 -34.16
C SER A 500 -38.63 22.33 -32.93
N THR A 501 -38.71 23.40 -32.14
CA THR A 501 -37.92 23.58 -30.90
C THR A 501 -38.30 22.58 -29.80
N PHE A 502 -39.57 22.18 -29.72
CA PHE A 502 -40.05 21.19 -28.75
C PHE A 502 -39.59 19.75 -29.09
N MET A 503 -39.47 19.43 -30.38
CA MET A 503 -39.05 18.11 -30.85
C MET A 503 -37.53 17.90 -30.78
N SER A 504 -36.72 18.96 -30.86
CA SER A 504 -35.25 18.88 -30.84
C SER A 504 -34.62 18.78 -29.44
N SER A 505 -35.36 19.11 -28.38
CA SER A 505 -34.92 18.85 -26.99
C SER A 505 -36.11 18.73 -26.04
N PRO A 506 -36.72 17.53 -25.93
CA PRO A 506 -37.93 17.31 -25.13
C PRO A 506 -37.69 17.37 -23.61
N VAL A 507 -36.44 17.46 -23.17
CA VAL A 507 -36.07 17.58 -21.75
C VAL A 507 -35.07 18.71 -21.58
N THR A 508 -35.53 19.81 -20.98
CA THR A 508 -34.64 20.88 -20.52
C THR A 508 -34.14 20.52 -19.12
N VAL A 509 -32.83 20.35 -19.00
CA VAL A 509 -32.18 20.24 -17.68
C VAL A 509 -32.06 21.65 -17.13
N ASP A 510 -32.93 21.98 -16.16
CA ASP A 510 -32.80 23.22 -15.40
C ASP A 510 -31.59 23.09 -14.45
N THR A 511 -30.49 23.75 -14.83
CA THR A 511 -29.23 23.69 -14.08
C THR A 511 -29.14 24.88 -13.15
N GLU A 512 -29.51 24.69 -11.89
CA GLU A 512 -29.27 25.68 -10.84
C GLU A 512 -27.87 25.50 -10.22
N VAL A 513 -26.97 26.45 -10.47
CA VAL A 513 -25.62 26.45 -9.88
C VAL A 513 -25.66 27.05 -8.47
N LEU A 514 -25.50 26.20 -7.45
CA LEU A 514 -25.62 26.63 -6.04
C LEU A 514 -24.47 27.51 -5.54
N TYR A 515 -23.23 27.23 -5.97
CA TYR A 515 -22.01 27.92 -5.54
C TYR A 515 -21.11 28.19 -6.74
N ASP A 516 -21.46 29.20 -7.51
CA ASP A 516 -20.76 29.52 -8.77
C ASP A 516 -19.33 30.02 -8.52
N VAL A 517 -18.38 29.47 -9.27
CA VAL A 517 -16.98 29.89 -9.27
C VAL A 517 -16.57 30.16 -10.70
N LYS A 518 -16.33 31.45 -10.99
CA LYS A 518 -16.15 32.00 -12.34
C LYS A 518 -15.03 31.36 -13.15
N ASN A 519 -13.96 30.90 -12.51
CA ASN A 519 -12.79 30.38 -13.22
C ASN A 519 -11.93 29.44 -12.36
N TYR A 520 -11.06 28.68 -13.03
CA TYR A 520 -10.23 27.65 -12.41
C TYR A 520 -9.21 28.24 -11.42
N GLY A 521 -8.63 29.40 -11.70
CA GLY A 521 -7.69 30.05 -10.79
C GLY A 521 -8.34 30.44 -9.46
N SER A 522 -9.57 30.94 -9.49
CA SER A 522 -10.34 31.26 -8.29
C SER A 522 -10.65 29.99 -7.47
N ALA A 523 -11.00 28.89 -8.14
CA ALA A 523 -11.22 27.60 -7.47
C ALA A 523 -9.95 27.05 -6.79
N MET A 524 -8.78 27.26 -7.41
CA MET A 524 -7.48 26.81 -6.89
C MET A 524 -6.81 27.79 -5.91
N THR A 525 -7.34 29.00 -5.76
CA THR A 525 -6.79 30.03 -4.87
C THR A 525 -6.58 29.51 -3.44
N PRO A 526 -7.57 28.87 -2.76
CA PRO A 526 -7.40 28.35 -1.40
C PRO A 526 -6.20 27.41 -1.25
N PHE A 527 -5.95 26.57 -2.25
CA PHE A 527 -4.83 25.62 -2.24
C PHE A 527 -3.48 26.36 -2.32
N TYR A 528 -3.31 27.24 -3.31
CA TYR A 528 -2.07 27.99 -3.49
C TYR A 528 -1.79 28.97 -2.34
N THR A 529 -2.83 29.61 -1.79
CA THR A 529 -2.72 30.47 -0.61
C THR A 529 -2.22 29.66 0.59
N ASN A 530 -2.82 28.51 0.91
CA ASN A 530 -2.36 27.67 2.03
C ASN A 530 -0.91 27.20 1.85
N LEU A 531 -0.53 26.80 0.62
CA LEU A 531 0.85 26.42 0.32
C LEU A 531 1.82 27.58 0.54
N ALA A 532 1.48 28.77 0.03
CA ALA A 532 2.27 29.98 0.25
C ALA A 532 2.44 30.29 1.74
N LEU A 533 1.37 30.24 2.55
CA LEU A 533 1.47 30.51 3.98
C LEU A 533 2.41 29.54 4.71
N TRP A 534 2.37 28.24 4.37
CA TRP A 534 3.28 27.25 4.94
C TRP A 534 4.74 27.50 4.54
N VAL A 535 4.97 27.74 3.24
CA VAL A 535 6.31 28.07 2.72
C VAL A 535 6.83 29.37 3.34
N GLY A 536 5.96 30.36 3.58
CA GLY A 536 6.31 31.57 4.33
C GLY A 536 6.80 31.27 5.74
N GLY A 537 6.13 30.38 6.46
CA GLY A 537 6.59 29.88 7.75
C GLY A 537 7.95 29.18 7.70
N LEU A 538 8.19 28.35 6.67
CA LEU A 538 9.47 27.68 6.44
C LEU A 538 10.62 28.66 6.17
N ILE A 539 10.36 29.70 5.37
CA ILE A 539 11.33 30.76 5.08
C ILE A 539 11.68 31.52 6.36
N LEU A 540 10.67 31.82 7.21
CA LEU A 540 10.91 32.49 8.50
C LEU A 540 11.88 31.70 9.38
N VAL A 541 11.66 30.39 9.58
CA VAL A 541 12.56 29.55 10.40
C VAL A 541 13.89 29.23 9.72
N SER A 542 14.01 29.50 8.42
CA SER A 542 15.28 29.33 7.71
C SER A 542 16.17 30.57 7.82
N ILE A 543 15.58 31.76 7.89
CA ILE A 543 16.31 33.04 7.89
C ILE A 543 16.48 33.61 9.30
N PHE A 544 15.43 33.62 10.12
CA PHE A 544 15.47 34.25 11.44
C PHE A 544 15.99 33.29 12.49
N LYS A 545 16.94 33.75 13.31
CA LYS A 545 17.45 32.99 14.47
C LYS A 545 16.30 32.62 15.43
N GLN A 546 16.21 31.34 15.82
CA GLN A 546 15.14 30.86 16.70
C GLN A 546 15.46 31.08 18.19
N GLU A 547 16.72 30.98 18.60
CA GLU A 547 17.11 31.22 20.00
C GLU A 547 17.18 32.71 20.38
N VAL A 548 16.91 33.02 21.64
CA VAL A 548 16.91 34.39 22.19
C VAL A 548 18.30 34.75 22.68
N ASP A 549 18.83 35.90 22.25
CA ASP A 549 20.10 36.41 22.79
C ASP A 549 19.89 37.00 24.18
N PHE A 550 20.77 36.66 25.13
CA PHE A 550 20.80 37.26 26.47
C PHE A 550 21.71 38.50 26.47
N ASP A 551 21.29 39.58 27.11
CA ASP A 551 22.04 40.84 27.24
C ASP A 551 21.82 41.44 28.63
N GLU A 552 22.51 42.55 28.95
CA GLU A 552 22.40 43.22 30.27
C GLU A 552 20.96 43.59 30.66
N LYS A 553 20.06 43.76 29.68
CA LYS A 553 18.64 44.10 29.90
C LYS A 553 17.76 42.87 30.07
N ILE A 554 18.21 41.70 29.60
CA ILE A 554 17.53 40.41 29.70
C ILE A 554 18.56 39.35 30.14
N PRO A 555 19.03 39.40 31.39
CA PRO A 555 20.10 38.50 31.85
C PRO A 555 19.58 37.08 32.09
N ASN A 556 18.39 36.95 32.71
CA ASN A 556 17.80 35.65 33.07
C ASN A 556 16.32 35.59 32.61
N ALA A 557 16.03 34.79 31.58
CA ALA A 557 14.68 34.52 31.11
C ALA A 557 14.41 33.01 31.06
N THR A 558 13.22 32.59 31.50
CA THR A 558 12.84 31.17 31.48
C THR A 558 12.64 30.66 30.06
N ALA A 559 12.81 29.34 29.83
CA ALA A 559 12.65 28.73 28.51
C ALA A 559 11.28 29.04 27.87
N THR A 560 10.21 29.07 28.67
CA THR A 560 8.85 29.43 28.23
C THR A 560 8.74 30.91 27.87
N GLN A 561 9.38 31.82 28.62
CA GLN A 561 9.41 33.25 28.29
C GLN A 561 10.19 33.51 27.00
N CYS A 562 11.30 32.81 26.78
CA CYS A 562 12.08 32.88 25.55
C CYS A 562 11.29 32.32 24.35
N TYR A 563 10.61 31.18 24.54
CA TYR A 563 9.73 30.59 23.52
C TYR A 563 8.68 31.60 23.05
N PHE A 564 7.85 32.10 23.97
CA PHE A 564 6.79 33.03 23.60
C PHE A 564 7.34 34.37 23.10
N GLY A 565 8.50 34.81 23.59
CA GLY A 565 9.10 36.10 23.19
C GLY A 565 9.51 36.10 21.72
N ARG A 566 10.18 35.02 21.28
CA ARG A 566 10.54 34.86 19.87
C ARG A 566 9.35 34.43 19.02
N PHE A 567 8.48 33.56 19.53
CA PHE A 567 7.25 33.14 18.84
C PHE A 567 6.40 34.34 18.41
N LEU A 568 6.21 35.36 19.26
CA LEU A 568 5.46 36.56 18.90
C LEU A 568 6.07 37.32 17.71
N LEU A 569 7.39 37.32 17.54
CA LEU A 569 8.06 37.91 16.39
C LEU A 569 7.68 37.17 15.10
N PHE A 570 7.82 35.84 15.11
CA PHE A 570 7.47 34.99 13.98
C PHE A 570 5.99 35.10 13.64
N LEU A 571 5.13 35.08 14.66
CA LEU A 571 3.69 35.22 14.51
C LEU A 571 3.30 36.56 13.87
N SER A 572 3.92 37.66 14.31
CA SER A 572 3.64 38.99 13.77
C SER A 572 4.00 39.08 12.29
N ILE A 573 5.18 38.57 11.90
CA ILE A 573 5.61 38.57 10.50
C ILE A 573 4.75 37.61 9.66
N GLY A 574 4.40 36.45 10.20
CA GLY A 574 3.50 35.48 9.55
C GLY A 574 2.10 36.05 9.31
N LEU A 575 1.56 36.82 10.25
CA LEU A 575 0.29 37.51 10.06
C LEU A 575 0.39 38.55 8.94
N ILE A 576 1.48 39.33 8.90
CA ILE A 576 1.73 40.28 7.80
C ILE A 576 1.82 39.55 6.45
N GLN A 577 2.57 38.45 6.37
CA GLN A 577 2.62 37.59 5.18
C GLN A 577 1.22 37.15 4.76
N SER A 578 0.39 36.69 5.71
CA SER A 578 -0.95 36.21 5.39
C SER A 578 -1.88 37.27 4.83
N VAL A 579 -1.79 38.49 5.37
CA VAL A 579 -2.53 39.63 4.83
C VAL A 579 -2.05 39.95 3.42
N ILE A 580 -0.73 40.02 3.20
CA ILE A 580 -0.17 40.32 1.87
C ILE A 580 -0.64 39.30 0.85
N VAL A 581 -0.48 37.99 1.14
CA VAL A 581 -0.90 36.91 0.24
C VAL A 581 -2.38 37.03 -0.09
N CYS A 582 -3.25 37.03 0.93
CA CYS A 582 -4.70 37.02 0.72
C CYS A 582 -5.21 38.31 0.06
N ALA A 583 -4.67 39.47 0.45
CA ALA A 583 -4.99 40.76 -0.17
C ALA A 583 -4.57 40.79 -1.64
N GLY A 584 -3.40 40.25 -1.98
CA GLY A 584 -2.95 40.16 -3.36
C GLY A 584 -3.75 39.15 -4.18
N ASP A 585 -4.15 38.03 -3.59
CA ASP A 585 -5.02 37.05 -4.27
C ASP A 585 -6.33 37.73 -4.72
N ILE A 586 -6.94 38.55 -3.85
CA ILE A 586 -8.19 39.25 -4.13
C ILE A 586 -8.00 40.48 -5.03
N TRP A 587 -7.01 41.34 -4.76
CA TRP A 587 -6.91 42.65 -5.42
C TRP A 587 -5.92 42.70 -6.57
N LEU A 588 -4.80 41.96 -6.49
CA LEU A 588 -3.77 41.95 -7.53
C LEU A 588 -4.09 40.91 -8.60
N ILE A 589 -4.43 39.70 -8.18
CA ILE A 589 -4.75 38.56 -9.05
C ILE A 589 -6.23 38.54 -9.44
N LYS A 590 -7.08 39.25 -8.69
CA LYS A 590 -8.52 39.35 -8.94
C LYS A 590 -9.22 37.99 -8.89
N ALA A 591 -8.77 37.10 -8.00
CA ALA A 591 -9.49 35.87 -7.70
C ALA A 591 -10.88 36.21 -7.15
N GLN A 592 -11.89 35.44 -7.56
CA GLN A 592 -13.24 35.58 -7.01
C GLN A 592 -13.19 35.34 -5.50
N CYS A 593 -13.85 36.20 -4.74
CA CYS A 593 -14.08 35.99 -3.33
C CYS A 593 -15.38 36.69 -2.90
N ASN A 594 -16.40 35.88 -2.57
CA ASN A 594 -17.70 36.40 -2.14
C ASN A 594 -17.59 37.09 -0.77
N GLU A 595 -16.74 36.57 0.12
CA GLU A 595 -16.56 37.10 1.48
C GLU A 595 -15.08 37.46 1.77
N PRO A 596 -14.56 38.59 1.24
CA PRO A 596 -13.14 38.98 1.36
C PRO A 596 -12.60 39.02 2.78
N ALA A 597 -13.40 39.53 3.72
CA ALA A 597 -13.01 39.63 5.13
C ALA A 597 -12.84 38.24 5.76
N ALA A 598 -13.74 37.30 5.45
CA ALA A 598 -13.66 35.93 5.92
C ALA A 598 -12.48 35.18 5.31
N PHE A 599 -12.14 35.44 4.04
CA PHE A 599 -10.98 34.84 3.40
C PHE A 599 -9.66 35.28 4.06
N ILE A 600 -9.49 36.59 4.26
CA ILE A 600 -8.31 37.14 4.96
C ILE A 600 -8.23 36.62 6.39
N PHE A 601 -9.36 36.58 7.12
CA PHE A 601 -9.39 36.05 8.48
C PHE A 601 -9.02 34.55 8.54
N ALA A 602 -9.52 33.74 7.61
CA ALA A 602 -9.12 32.34 7.49
C ALA A 602 -7.61 32.22 7.21
N GLY A 603 -7.06 33.05 6.31
CA GLY A 603 -5.62 33.12 6.04
C GLY A 603 -4.79 33.50 7.26
N MET A 604 -5.25 34.44 8.08
CA MET A 604 -4.60 34.77 9.34
C MET A 604 -4.59 33.58 10.31
N VAL A 605 -5.72 32.89 10.48
CA VAL A 605 -5.81 31.70 11.34
C VAL A 605 -4.89 30.59 10.82
N CYS A 606 -4.90 30.33 9.51
CA CYS A 606 -3.97 29.39 8.88
C CYS A 606 -2.52 29.75 9.17
N SER A 607 -2.15 31.01 9.01
CA SER A 607 -0.79 31.48 9.30
C SER A 607 -0.40 31.30 10.76
N VAL A 608 -1.30 31.62 11.71
CA VAL A 608 -1.08 31.38 13.14
C VAL A 608 -0.75 29.91 13.38
N VAL A 609 -1.55 28.99 12.85
CA VAL A 609 -1.36 27.54 13.04
C VAL A 609 -0.08 27.05 12.37
N TYR A 610 0.13 27.39 11.10
CA TYR A 610 1.28 26.92 10.31
C TYR A 610 2.59 27.45 10.88
N VAL A 611 2.69 28.74 11.16
CA VAL A 611 3.88 29.34 11.76
C VAL A 611 4.12 28.75 13.16
N SER A 612 3.09 28.51 13.95
CA SER A 612 3.25 27.87 15.27
C SER A 612 3.81 26.46 15.16
N LEU A 613 3.26 25.64 14.27
CA LEU A 613 3.68 24.26 14.07
C LEU A 613 5.12 24.20 13.54
N ILE A 614 5.42 24.99 12.51
CA ILE A 614 6.75 25.07 11.91
C ILE A 614 7.78 25.60 12.93
N TYR A 615 7.45 26.67 13.67
CA TYR A 615 8.32 27.22 14.71
C TYR A 615 8.56 26.22 15.84
N ALA A 616 7.51 25.53 16.31
CA ALA A 616 7.63 24.53 17.36
C ALA A 616 8.52 23.35 16.93
N MET A 617 8.34 22.84 15.71
CA MET A 617 9.16 21.75 15.17
C MET A 617 10.60 22.19 14.93
N ALA A 618 10.82 23.35 14.31
CA ALA A 618 12.14 23.89 14.07
C ALA A 618 12.89 24.18 15.38
N LEU A 619 12.20 24.63 16.43
CA LEU A 619 12.84 24.89 17.71
C LEU A 619 13.06 23.61 18.54
N ALA A 620 12.16 22.64 18.47
CA ALA A 620 12.24 21.39 19.22
C ALA A 620 13.25 20.40 18.61
N PHE A 621 13.37 20.36 17.29
CA PHE A 621 14.22 19.40 16.55
C PHE A 621 15.30 20.06 15.68
N LYS A 622 15.45 21.40 15.73
CA LYS A 622 16.43 22.16 14.95
C LYS A 622 16.33 21.85 13.45
N HIS A 623 17.46 21.54 12.79
CA HIS A 623 17.51 21.26 11.35
C HIS A 623 16.64 20.06 10.93
N ILE A 624 16.53 19.04 11.78
CA ILE A 624 15.65 17.87 11.53
C ILE A 624 14.18 18.32 11.50
N GLY A 625 13.79 19.24 12.40
CA GLY A 625 12.45 19.80 12.44
C GLY A 625 12.08 20.52 11.16
N LYS A 626 13.00 21.30 10.60
CA LYS A 626 12.80 22.00 9.32
C LYS A 626 12.58 20.99 8.18
N ALA A 627 13.37 19.91 8.13
CA ALA A 627 13.20 18.85 7.13
C ALA A 627 11.86 18.12 7.27
N LEU A 628 11.41 17.84 8.50
CA LEU A 628 10.09 17.24 8.73
C LEU A 628 8.94 18.16 8.28
N CYS A 629 9.06 19.48 8.48
CA CYS A 629 8.07 20.43 7.96
C CYS A 629 7.99 20.46 6.43
N VAL A 630 9.11 20.23 5.74
CA VAL A 630 9.13 20.05 4.27
C VAL A 630 8.46 18.73 3.88
N LEU A 631 8.75 17.64 4.59
CA LEU A 631 8.09 16.35 4.36
C LEU A 631 6.57 16.45 4.56
N LEU A 632 6.12 17.17 5.59
CA LEU A 632 4.70 17.43 5.82
C LEU A 632 4.07 18.20 4.66
N VAL A 633 4.75 19.18 4.05
CA VAL A 633 4.20 19.89 2.89
C VAL A 633 4.03 18.97 1.68
N ILE A 634 4.98 18.06 1.45
CA ILE A 634 4.91 17.07 0.35
C ILE A 634 3.70 16.15 0.53
N LEU A 635 3.42 15.72 1.76
CA LEU A 635 2.24 14.89 2.06
C LEU A 635 0.92 15.68 1.97
N GLN A 636 0.94 16.96 2.31
CA GLN A 636 -0.25 17.81 2.31
C GLN A 636 -0.76 18.13 0.91
N ILE A 637 0.11 18.24 -0.10
CA ILE A 637 -0.28 18.58 -1.47
C ILE A 637 -1.35 17.60 -2.02
N PRO A 638 -1.10 16.28 -2.09
CA PRO A 638 -2.11 15.31 -2.51
C PRO A 638 -3.13 14.97 -1.41
N GLY A 639 -2.74 15.08 -0.13
CA GLY A 639 -3.57 14.64 0.99
C GLY A 639 -4.65 15.63 1.45
N SER A 640 -4.65 16.88 1.00
CA SER A 640 -5.54 17.95 1.52
C SER A 640 -6.75 18.28 0.65
N SER A 641 -7.01 17.49 -0.40
CA SER A 641 -8.07 17.76 -1.38
C SER A 641 -7.94 19.10 -2.11
N GLY A 642 -6.73 19.65 -2.20
CA GLY A 642 -6.49 20.95 -2.82
C GLY A 642 -6.78 20.97 -4.32
N THR A 643 -6.19 20.03 -5.05
CA THR A 643 -6.29 19.93 -6.52
C THR A 643 -7.32 18.92 -7.00
N TYR A 644 -7.51 17.83 -6.25
CA TYR A 644 -8.46 16.77 -6.57
C TYR A 644 -9.37 16.50 -5.37
N PRO A 645 -10.62 16.03 -5.58
CA PRO A 645 -11.43 15.46 -4.52
C PRO A 645 -10.66 14.35 -3.80
N ILE A 646 -10.77 14.30 -2.46
CA ILE A 646 -9.99 13.34 -1.67
C ILE A 646 -10.34 11.89 -2.01
N GLU A 647 -11.58 11.64 -2.40
CA GLU A 647 -12.14 10.36 -2.80
C GLU A 647 -11.44 9.77 -4.03
N MET A 648 -10.85 10.62 -4.89
CA MET A 648 -10.09 10.19 -6.07
C MET A 648 -8.65 9.77 -5.71
N MET A 649 -8.17 10.08 -4.50
CA MET A 649 -6.81 9.76 -4.08
C MET A 649 -6.72 8.34 -3.52
N PRO A 650 -5.56 7.68 -3.56
CA PRO A 650 -5.37 6.37 -2.92
C PRO A 650 -5.75 6.38 -1.43
N ALA A 651 -6.19 5.23 -0.89
CA ALA A 651 -6.65 5.07 0.49
C ALA A 651 -5.68 5.62 1.56
N PHE A 652 -4.38 5.58 1.29
CA PHE A 652 -3.36 6.20 2.16
C PHE A 652 -3.62 7.70 2.37
N PHE A 653 -3.86 8.46 1.30
CA PHE A 653 -4.11 9.90 1.39
C PHE A 653 -5.48 10.21 1.96
N GLN A 654 -6.49 9.38 1.66
CA GLN A 654 -7.82 9.51 2.27
C GLN A 654 -7.77 9.38 3.79
N ASN A 655 -7.01 8.40 4.30
CA ASN A 655 -6.83 8.20 5.75
C ASN A 655 -5.96 9.28 6.39
N LEU A 656 -5.01 9.84 5.64
CA LEU A 656 -4.15 10.92 6.11
C LEU A 656 -4.89 12.27 6.15
N HIS A 657 -5.86 12.48 5.25
CA HIS A 657 -6.58 13.74 5.06
C HIS A 657 -7.06 14.44 6.35
N PRO A 658 -7.68 13.77 7.34
CA PRO A 658 -8.13 14.42 8.57
C PRO A 658 -7.00 14.88 9.49
N LEU A 659 -5.78 14.35 9.30
CA LEU A 659 -4.60 14.69 10.11
C LEU A 659 -3.79 15.85 9.52
N LEU A 660 -4.23 16.41 8.39
CA LEU A 660 -3.52 17.45 7.67
C LEU A 660 -4.19 18.81 7.89
N PRO A 661 -3.46 19.82 8.37
CA PRO A 661 -4.06 21.12 8.63
C PRO A 661 -4.47 21.85 7.33
N PHE A 662 -3.81 21.58 6.20
CA PHE A 662 -4.24 22.11 4.88
C PHE A 662 -5.67 21.76 4.52
N SER A 663 -6.16 20.57 4.89
CA SER A 663 -7.52 20.13 4.57
C SER A 663 -8.54 21.14 5.08
N TYR A 664 -8.41 21.53 6.35
CA TYR A 664 -9.32 22.46 7.01
C TYR A 664 -9.08 23.91 6.58
N GLY A 665 -7.81 24.31 6.36
CA GLY A 665 -7.47 25.64 5.87
C GLY A 665 -8.02 25.91 4.47
N ILE A 666 -7.91 24.93 3.56
CA ILE A 666 -8.45 25.01 2.20
C ILE A 666 -9.98 25.04 2.23
N SER A 667 -10.63 24.15 3.00
CA SER A 667 -12.09 24.15 3.11
C SER A 667 -12.64 25.45 3.69
N ALA A 668 -12.02 26.02 4.73
CA ALA A 668 -12.45 27.32 5.28
C ALA A 668 -12.31 28.46 4.26
N MET A 669 -11.24 28.45 3.46
CA MET A 669 -11.05 29.43 2.40
C MET A 669 -12.00 29.25 1.21
N ARG A 670 -12.35 28.01 0.84
CA ARG A 670 -13.36 27.71 -0.21
C ARG A 670 -14.73 28.30 0.13
N GLU A 671 -15.15 28.17 1.39
CA GLU A 671 -16.40 28.75 1.89
C GLU A 671 -16.42 30.29 1.75
N ALA A 672 -15.26 30.95 1.90
CA ALA A 672 -15.17 32.39 1.68
C ALA A 672 -15.09 32.78 0.19
N ILE A 673 -14.66 31.88 -0.68
CA ILE A 673 -14.58 32.13 -2.13
C ILE A 673 -15.92 31.95 -2.82
N ALA A 674 -16.53 30.77 -2.67
CA ALA A 674 -17.68 30.33 -3.45
C ALA A 674 -19.02 30.59 -2.74
N GLY A 675 -19.00 30.76 -1.42
CA GLY A 675 -20.19 30.96 -0.59
C GLY A 675 -20.17 30.05 0.64
N MET A 676 -20.81 30.51 1.72
CA MET A 676 -20.81 29.80 3.00
C MET A 676 -21.98 28.82 3.11
N TYR A 677 -21.73 27.64 3.67
CA TYR A 677 -22.72 26.64 4.04
C TYR A 677 -22.74 26.39 5.55
N ALA A 678 -23.88 26.70 6.16
CA ALA A 678 -24.16 26.44 7.58
C ALA A 678 -22.99 26.85 8.51
N HIS A 679 -22.38 25.88 9.19
CA HIS A 679 -21.35 26.11 10.21
C HIS A 679 -19.97 25.59 9.76
N ASN A 680 -19.79 25.22 8.49
CA ASN A 680 -18.57 24.61 7.97
C ASN A 680 -17.35 25.50 8.16
N TYR A 681 -17.47 26.79 7.80
CA TYR A 681 -16.41 27.78 7.99
C TYR A 681 -15.89 27.79 9.43
N ARG A 682 -16.80 27.93 10.41
CA ARG A 682 -16.44 27.96 11.84
C ARG A 682 -15.87 26.61 12.31
N ARG A 683 -16.45 25.49 11.89
CA ARG A 683 -15.98 24.15 12.23
C ARG A 683 -14.53 23.93 11.78
N ASN A 684 -14.22 24.29 10.54
CA ASN A 684 -12.88 24.14 9.98
C ASN A 684 -11.84 25.01 10.72
N LEU A 685 -12.20 26.25 11.06
CA LEU A 685 -11.33 27.11 11.88
C LEU A 685 -11.12 26.56 13.30
N LEU A 686 -12.15 26.01 13.94
CA LEU A 686 -12.01 25.40 15.27
C LEU A 686 -11.11 24.16 15.24
N ILE A 687 -11.22 23.31 14.22
CA ILE A 687 -10.33 22.16 14.05
C ILE A 687 -8.88 22.62 13.81
N MET A 688 -8.67 23.69 13.04
CA MET A 688 -7.36 24.31 12.88
C MET A 688 -6.70 24.71 14.21
N LEU A 689 -7.48 25.19 15.19
CA LEU A 689 -6.97 25.52 16.51
C LEU A 689 -6.52 24.29 17.33
N VAL A 690 -6.96 23.08 17.01
CA VAL A 690 -6.43 21.85 17.64
C VAL A 690 -4.95 21.65 17.28
N PHE A 691 -4.57 21.93 16.02
CA PHE A 691 -3.17 21.86 15.57
C PHE A 691 -2.28 22.90 16.27
N LEU A 692 -2.84 24.03 16.68
CA LEU A 692 -2.14 25.01 17.53
C LEU A 692 -1.80 24.39 18.91
N GLY A 693 -2.72 23.62 19.49
CA GLY A 693 -2.46 22.85 20.71
C GLY A 693 -1.33 21.83 20.55
N ILE A 694 -1.30 21.12 19.42
CA ILE A 694 -0.21 20.19 19.06
C ILE A 694 1.13 20.93 18.96
N ALA A 695 1.14 22.09 18.30
CA ALA A 695 2.35 22.91 18.18
C ALA A 695 2.91 23.32 19.55
N PHE A 696 2.05 23.75 20.50
CA PHE A 696 2.50 24.08 21.84
C PHE A 696 2.99 22.86 22.63
N LEU A 697 2.35 21.69 22.47
CA LEU A 697 2.81 20.45 23.09
C LEU A 697 4.23 20.09 22.60
N ILE A 698 4.51 20.23 21.30
CA ILE A 698 5.85 20.00 20.73
C ILE A 698 6.84 21.06 21.26
N GLY A 699 6.49 22.34 21.16
CA GLY A 699 7.39 23.46 21.44
C GLY A 699 7.72 23.66 22.92
N LEU A 700 6.77 23.40 23.82
CA LEU A 700 6.92 23.59 25.27
C LEU A 700 7.08 22.27 26.04
N GLY A 701 6.41 21.19 25.61
CA GLY A 701 6.43 19.90 26.28
C GLY A 701 7.60 19.01 25.83
N LEU A 702 7.76 18.82 24.52
CA LEU A 702 8.78 17.91 23.97
C LEU A 702 10.18 18.54 23.95
N ARG A 703 10.28 19.86 23.69
CA ARG A 703 11.57 20.58 23.61
C ARG A 703 12.48 20.39 24.83
N PRO A 704 12.02 20.51 26.10
CA PRO A 704 12.88 20.31 27.27
C PRO A 704 13.48 18.90 27.38
N LEU A 705 12.84 17.89 26.78
CA LEU A 705 13.33 16.51 26.74
C LEU A 705 14.42 16.34 25.68
N LEU A 706 14.32 17.08 24.57
CA LEU A 706 15.25 17.02 23.45
C LEU A 706 16.44 17.97 23.57
N MET A 707 16.47 18.85 24.58
CA MET A 707 17.49 19.90 24.70
C MET A 707 18.93 19.35 24.77
N ASN A 708 19.15 18.25 25.49
CA ASN A 708 20.46 17.60 25.57
C ASN A 708 20.86 16.94 24.24
N LEU A 709 19.89 16.37 23.53
CA LEU A 709 20.11 15.77 22.21
C LEU A 709 20.44 16.83 21.16
N ASN A 710 19.72 17.94 21.20
CA ASN A 710 19.93 19.09 20.32
C ASN A 710 21.28 19.78 20.56
N TYR A 711 21.77 19.78 21.80
CA TYR A 711 23.10 20.30 22.12
C TYR A 711 24.20 19.44 21.49
N LEU A 712 24.08 18.11 21.62
CA LEU A 712 24.98 17.17 20.98
C LEU A 712 24.99 17.37 19.46
N PHE A 713 23.81 17.42 18.86
CA PHE A 713 23.66 17.56 17.40
C PHE A 713 24.33 18.81 16.88
N ASP A 714 24.09 19.97 17.52
CA ASP A 714 24.73 21.22 17.12
C ASP A 714 26.24 21.17 17.28
N ARG A 715 26.75 20.57 18.34
CA ARG A 715 28.19 20.42 18.53
C ARG A 715 28.81 19.55 17.42
N ARG A 716 28.15 18.44 17.05
CA ARG A 716 28.61 17.54 15.98
C ARG A 716 28.51 18.18 14.60
N LEU A 717 27.42 18.90 14.32
CA LEU A 717 27.23 19.64 13.07
C LEU A 717 28.24 20.79 12.95
N ALA A 718 28.54 21.49 14.04
CA ALA A 718 29.55 22.54 14.06
C ALA A 718 30.95 22.03 13.68
N VAL A 719 31.28 20.77 14.00
CA VAL A 719 32.57 20.14 13.61
C VAL A 719 32.66 19.91 12.10
N THR A 720 31.54 19.88 11.37
CA THR A 720 31.57 19.63 9.93
C THR A 720 32.05 20.83 9.11
N ASP A 721 32.10 22.03 9.71
CA ASP A 721 32.36 23.33 9.06
C ASP A 721 31.45 23.65 7.83
N LEU A 722 30.54 22.75 7.47
CA LEU A 722 29.63 22.85 6.33
C LEU A 722 28.26 23.42 6.72
N MET A 723 27.87 23.35 8.00
CA MET A 723 26.54 23.75 8.47
C MET A 723 26.61 24.83 9.56
N LEU A 724 25.87 25.93 9.34
CA LEU A 724 25.66 26.97 10.34
C LEU A 724 24.83 26.42 11.52
N CYS A 725 25.36 26.56 12.74
CA CYS A 725 24.72 26.08 13.98
C CYS A 725 24.40 27.24 14.93
N GLU A 726 23.25 27.20 15.59
CA GLU A 726 22.87 28.17 16.62
C GLU A 726 23.53 27.77 17.97
N THR A 727 24.76 28.22 18.22
CA THR A 727 25.61 27.82 19.36
C THR A 727 25.20 28.44 20.71
N SER A 728 23.91 28.51 21.04
CA SER A 728 23.43 29.07 22.32
C SER A 728 22.54 28.14 23.15
N SER A 729 22.46 26.84 22.84
CA SER A 729 21.79 25.90 23.74
C SER A 729 22.63 25.64 24.99
N THR A 730 22.26 26.25 26.12
CA THR A 730 22.83 25.96 27.44
C THR A 730 22.50 24.51 27.78
N GLU A 731 23.50 23.65 28.00
CA GLU A 731 23.27 22.26 28.40
C GLU A 731 22.42 22.24 29.68
N ARG A 732 21.30 21.50 29.71
CA ARG A 732 20.46 21.37 30.91
C ARG A 732 21.18 20.43 31.88
N ASN A 733 22.26 20.90 32.51
CA ASN A 733 23.08 20.06 33.36
C ASN A 733 23.77 20.86 34.47
N THR A 734 23.20 20.80 35.67
CA THR A 734 23.94 21.11 36.89
C THR A 734 23.51 20.25 38.09
N GLN A 735 22.31 19.66 38.09
CA GLN A 735 21.82 18.88 39.26
C GLN A 735 22.01 17.35 39.16
N GLN A 736 21.79 16.71 38.01
CA GLN A 736 21.93 15.24 37.90
C GLN A 736 23.38 14.79 37.70
N VAL A 737 24.19 15.53 36.93
CA VAL A 737 25.64 15.27 36.86
C VAL A 737 26.30 15.53 38.20
N SER A 738 25.89 16.55 38.96
CA SER A 738 26.35 16.81 40.34
C SER A 738 26.04 15.65 41.32
N MET A 739 24.86 15.00 41.20
CA MET A 739 24.52 13.84 42.03
C MET A 739 25.30 12.58 41.65
N ILE A 740 25.47 12.29 40.36
CA ILE A 740 26.30 11.16 39.89
C ILE A 740 27.78 11.40 40.25
N TYR A 741 28.22 12.65 40.15
CA TYR A 741 29.54 13.11 40.54
C TYR A 741 29.80 12.98 42.06
N LYS A 742 28.82 13.33 42.91
CA LYS A 742 28.86 13.07 44.36
C LYS A 742 28.91 11.57 44.71
N ALA A 743 28.25 10.74 43.91
CA ALA A 743 28.31 9.28 44.07
C ALA A 743 29.66 8.69 43.60
N MET A 744 30.28 9.24 42.55
CA MET A 744 31.59 8.81 42.05
C MET A 744 32.76 9.22 42.98
N LEU A 745 32.64 10.34 43.69
CA LEU A 745 33.65 10.79 44.66
C LEU A 745 33.77 9.88 45.90
N TYR A 746 32.78 9.04 46.18
CA TYR A 746 32.71 8.27 47.44
C TYR A 746 33.06 6.79 47.32
N ASN A 747 33.17 6.20 46.12
CA ASN A 747 33.39 4.75 45.99
C ASN A 747 34.23 4.37 44.74
N GLU A 748 35.47 3.88 44.97
CA GLU A 748 36.38 3.41 43.92
C GLU A 748 35.81 2.26 43.08
N VAL A 749 34.98 1.40 43.69
CA VAL A 749 34.33 0.26 43.02
C VAL A 749 33.39 0.75 41.92
N THR A 750 32.60 1.79 42.22
CA THR A 750 31.65 2.37 41.26
C THR A 750 32.37 3.07 40.10
N ARG A 751 33.51 3.72 40.35
CA ARG A 751 34.35 4.31 39.30
C ARG A 751 34.86 3.25 38.34
N LYS A 752 35.34 2.12 38.86
CA LYS A 752 35.86 0.99 38.06
C LYS A 752 34.77 0.30 37.22
N GLU A 753 33.59 0.07 37.79
CA GLU A 753 32.46 -0.51 37.04
C GLU A 753 31.97 0.40 35.90
N LEU A 754 31.97 1.72 36.10
CA LEU A 754 31.58 2.69 35.08
C LEU A 754 32.62 2.74 33.94
N THR A 755 33.91 2.74 34.26
CA THR A 755 34.97 2.69 33.23
C THR A 755 34.92 1.40 32.43
N ASP A 756 34.69 0.25 33.06
CA ASP A 756 34.60 -1.05 32.38
C ASP A 756 33.38 -1.13 31.45
N LYS A 757 32.23 -0.59 31.87
CA LYS A 757 31.02 -0.50 31.04
C LYS A 757 31.22 0.44 29.85
N ALA A 758 31.84 1.59 30.07
CA ALA A 758 32.14 2.56 29.03
C ALA A 758 33.10 1.99 27.98
N GLU A 759 34.17 1.30 28.41
CA GLU A 759 35.14 0.70 27.50
C GLU A 759 34.52 -0.44 26.66
N LYS A 760 33.65 -1.26 27.26
CA LYS A 760 32.87 -2.28 26.52
C LYS A 760 31.98 -1.66 25.44
N PHE A 761 31.35 -0.52 25.74
CA PHE A 761 30.54 0.21 24.76
C PHE A 761 31.41 0.75 23.61
N GLU A 762 32.52 1.45 23.92
CA GLU A 762 33.45 2.02 22.92
C GLU A 762 34.00 0.96 21.94
N ARG A 763 34.39 -0.22 22.44
CA ARG A 763 34.88 -1.32 21.60
C ARG A 763 33.86 -1.83 20.57
N THR A 764 32.57 -1.60 20.80
CA THR A 764 31.49 -2.03 19.90
C THR A 764 30.82 -0.87 19.15
N TYR A 765 31.03 0.36 19.59
CA TYR A 765 30.42 1.57 19.03
C TYR A 765 30.66 1.72 17.53
N SER A 766 31.93 1.72 17.10
CA SER A 766 32.32 1.88 15.68
C SER A 766 31.65 0.83 14.78
N ARG A 767 31.56 -0.42 15.25
CA ARG A 767 30.87 -1.50 14.51
C ARG A 767 29.35 -1.29 14.45
N ARG A 768 28.72 -0.82 15.52
CA ARG A 768 27.27 -0.57 15.57
C ARG A 768 26.85 0.60 14.68
N ILE A 769 27.62 1.69 14.65
CA ILE A 769 27.37 2.83 13.75
C ILE A 769 27.53 2.43 12.29
N ARG A 770 28.64 1.75 11.93
CA ARG A 770 28.88 1.30 10.56
C ARG A 770 27.79 0.34 10.08
N ARG A 771 27.32 -0.58 10.94
CA ARG A 771 26.16 -1.43 10.64
C ARG A 771 24.88 -0.63 10.44
N GLY A 772 24.62 0.38 11.28
CA GLY A 772 23.43 1.23 11.14
C GLY A 772 23.41 1.99 9.81
N PHE A 773 24.51 2.63 9.42
CA PHE A 773 24.63 3.28 8.11
C PHE A 773 24.48 2.30 6.94
N ASN A 774 25.16 1.15 7.01
CA ASN A 774 25.01 0.11 5.98
C ASN A 774 23.57 -0.38 5.88
N CYS A 775 22.87 -0.54 7.01
CA CYS A 775 21.46 -0.94 7.02
C CYS A 775 20.57 0.11 6.35
N ILE A 776 20.82 1.42 6.54
CA ILE A 776 20.06 2.48 5.87
C ILE A 776 20.17 2.33 4.35
N PHE A 777 21.39 2.16 3.82
CA PHE A 777 21.60 1.99 2.38
C PHE A 777 21.05 0.67 1.85
N ILE A 778 21.28 -0.43 2.57
CA ILE A 778 20.81 -1.77 2.15
C ILE A 778 19.28 -1.83 2.17
N LEU A 779 18.62 -1.39 3.25
CA LEU A 779 17.15 -1.40 3.32
C LEU A 779 16.55 -0.43 2.30
N ALA A 780 17.17 0.74 2.08
CA ALA A 780 16.73 1.64 1.02
C ALA A 780 16.78 0.95 -0.35
N PHE A 781 17.88 0.28 -0.66
CA PHE A 781 18.03 -0.43 -1.93
C PHE A 781 17.09 -1.63 -2.06
N VAL A 782 16.90 -2.40 -0.98
CA VAL A 782 15.97 -3.54 -0.94
C VAL A 782 14.53 -3.08 -1.16
N PHE A 783 14.07 -2.07 -0.42
CA PHE A 783 12.71 -1.55 -0.62
C PHE A 783 12.54 -0.88 -1.97
N LEU A 784 13.57 -0.22 -2.50
CA LEU A 784 13.58 0.29 -3.87
C LEU A 784 13.37 -0.86 -4.87
N ILE A 785 14.14 -1.96 -4.78
CA ILE A 785 13.97 -3.13 -5.65
C ILE A 785 12.58 -3.74 -5.51
N LEU A 786 12.10 -3.94 -4.27
CA LEU A 786 10.78 -4.50 -4.01
C LEU A 786 9.66 -3.61 -4.57
N MET A 787 9.81 -2.29 -4.51
CA MET A 787 8.89 -1.33 -5.11
C MET A 787 8.82 -1.46 -6.64
N PHE A 788 9.87 -1.91 -7.30
CA PHE A 788 9.86 -2.21 -8.73
C PHE A 788 9.40 -3.63 -9.06
N SER A 789 9.54 -4.58 -8.13
CA SER A 789 9.23 -6.00 -8.34
C SER A 789 7.82 -6.42 -7.93
N LEU A 790 7.14 -5.64 -7.09
CA LEU A 790 5.82 -5.98 -6.52
C LEU A 790 4.80 -4.88 -6.83
N GLU A 791 3.53 -5.26 -6.93
CA GLU A 791 2.44 -4.33 -7.28
C GLU A 791 2.17 -3.29 -6.17
N SER A 792 2.49 -3.60 -4.91
CA SER A 792 2.22 -2.77 -3.72
C SER A 792 3.26 -1.64 -3.50
N LYS A 793 3.52 -0.82 -4.53
CA LYS A 793 4.58 0.20 -4.52
C LYS A 793 4.51 1.19 -3.35
N LEU A 794 3.30 1.66 -3.03
CA LEU A 794 3.06 2.60 -1.92
C LEU A 794 3.44 2.01 -0.55
N VAL A 795 3.17 0.72 -0.33
CA VAL A 795 3.51 0.06 0.94
C VAL A 795 5.03 0.01 1.13
N PHE A 796 5.77 -0.35 0.08
CA PHE A 796 7.23 -0.39 0.14
C PHE A 796 7.86 1.00 0.25
N LEU A 797 7.27 2.02 -0.38
CA LEU A 797 7.68 3.42 -0.17
C LEU A 797 7.50 3.85 1.30
N ILE A 798 6.37 3.49 1.92
CA ILE A 798 6.11 3.78 3.33
C ILE A 798 7.10 3.01 4.23
N LEU A 799 7.27 1.71 4.01
CA LEU A 799 8.24 0.89 4.76
C LEU A 799 9.66 1.41 4.60
N TRP A 800 10.02 1.91 3.41
CA TRP A 800 11.30 2.54 3.17
C TRP A 800 11.47 3.78 4.03
N ILE A 801 10.53 4.74 3.98
CA ILE A 801 10.58 5.97 4.79
C ILE A 801 10.63 5.63 6.28
N VAL A 802 9.77 4.72 6.75
CA VAL A 802 9.72 4.30 8.16
C VAL A 802 11.04 3.65 8.58
N SER A 803 11.62 2.78 7.76
CA SER A 803 12.90 2.13 8.07
C SER A 803 14.05 3.13 8.18
N VAL A 804 14.09 4.13 7.29
CA VAL A 804 15.09 5.21 7.34
C VAL A 804 14.91 6.03 8.61
N VAL A 805 13.67 6.39 8.98
CA VAL A 805 13.39 7.14 10.22
C VAL A 805 13.79 6.34 11.46
N VAL A 806 13.44 5.04 11.52
CA VAL A 806 13.79 4.16 12.66
C VAL A 806 15.30 3.99 12.80
N LEU A 807 16.00 3.76 11.69
CA LEU A 807 17.47 3.61 11.71
C LEU A 807 18.19 4.92 12.01
N ALA A 808 17.70 6.05 11.49
CA ALA A 808 18.20 7.36 11.85
C ALA A 808 18.02 7.60 13.36
N PHE A 809 16.85 7.28 13.92
CA PHE A 809 16.61 7.39 15.36
C PHE A 809 17.54 6.48 16.17
N TYR A 810 17.78 5.23 15.73
CA TYR A 810 18.75 4.33 16.35
C TYR A 810 20.17 4.91 16.33
N LEU A 811 20.63 5.44 15.20
CA LEU A 811 21.97 6.06 15.08
C LEU A 811 22.09 7.28 15.99
N ILE A 812 21.05 8.10 16.06
CA ILE A 812 20.96 9.26 16.95
C ILE A 812 21.08 8.85 18.41
N ILE A 813 20.36 7.81 18.84
CA ILE A 813 20.44 7.28 20.20
C ILE A 813 21.85 6.75 20.49
N MET A 814 22.44 6.00 19.56
CA MET A 814 23.78 5.44 19.73
C MET A 814 24.84 6.53 19.89
N GLU A 815 24.79 7.58 19.08
CA GLU A 815 25.67 8.74 19.19
C GLU A 815 25.42 9.51 20.50
N TYR A 816 24.17 9.64 20.94
CA TYR A 816 23.84 10.24 22.24
C TYR A 816 24.42 9.48 23.43
N ILE A 817 24.34 8.15 23.41
CA ILE A 817 24.95 7.30 24.45
C ILE A 817 26.47 7.44 24.42
N HIS A 818 27.08 7.51 23.23
CA HIS A 818 28.52 7.70 23.07
C HIS A 818 29.00 9.03 23.66
N ASP A 819 28.39 10.16 23.28
CA ASP A 819 28.73 11.47 23.85
C ASP A 819 28.57 11.49 25.38
N LYS A 820 27.47 10.95 25.88
CA LYS A 820 27.22 10.87 27.33
C LYS A 820 28.29 10.04 28.05
N THR A 821 28.71 8.93 27.45
CA THR A 821 29.73 8.03 28.00
C THR A 821 31.12 8.67 27.97
N GLN A 822 31.47 9.39 26.90
CA GLN A 822 32.72 10.15 26.80
C GLN A 822 32.79 11.26 27.86
N LYS A 823 31.71 12.04 28.04
CA LYS A 823 31.65 13.05 29.12
C LYS A 823 31.82 12.43 30.51
N GLN A 824 31.22 11.27 30.76
CA GLN A 824 31.39 10.55 32.03
C GLN A 824 32.83 10.08 32.23
N LEU A 825 33.51 9.60 31.18
CA LEU A 825 34.92 9.20 31.21
C LEU A 825 35.87 10.38 31.40
N GLU A 826 35.61 11.52 30.75
CA GLU A 826 36.40 12.75 30.92
C GLU A 826 36.31 13.26 32.36
N LEU A 827 35.09 13.30 32.92
CA LEU A 827 34.88 13.67 34.33
C LEU A 827 35.53 12.68 35.30
N ALA A 828 35.53 11.38 34.97
CA ALA A 828 36.19 10.35 35.76
C ALA A 828 37.73 10.40 35.70
N LYS A 829 38.34 11.22 34.83
CA LYS A 829 39.80 11.40 34.73
C LYS A 829 40.32 12.64 35.46
N LEU A 830 39.45 13.58 35.83
CA LEU A 830 39.85 14.81 36.50
C LEU A 830 40.25 14.55 37.96
N SER A 831 41.15 15.39 38.47
CA SER A 831 41.53 15.39 39.89
C SER A 831 40.44 16.01 40.77
N GLU A 832 40.42 15.66 42.06
CA GLU A 832 39.43 16.15 43.03
C GLU A 832 39.38 17.69 43.09
N ASP A 833 40.55 18.35 42.98
CA ASP A 833 40.66 19.82 42.97
C ASP A 833 40.12 20.49 41.69
N GLU A 834 40.36 19.89 40.52
CA GLU A 834 39.83 20.39 39.24
C GLU A 834 38.32 20.26 39.18
N LEU A 835 37.81 19.17 39.74
CA LEU A 835 36.40 18.89 39.82
C LEU A 835 35.67 19.84 40.81
N LEU A 836 36.29 20.17 41.96
CA LEU A 836 35.80 21.21 42.88
C LEU A 836 35.77 22.61 42.25
N LYS A 837 36.75 22.96 41.40
CA LYS A 837 36.76 24.22 40.64
C LYS A 837 35.62 24.30 39.62
N LEU A 838 35.32 23.19 38.94
CA LEU A 838 34.17 23.12 38.01
C LEU A 838 32.83 23.26 38.73
N LEU A 839 32.69 22.70 39.94
CA LEU A 839 31.49 22.88 40.78
C LEU A 839 31.25 24.33 41.18
N LYS A 840 32.30 25.05 41.60
CA LYS A 840 32.18 26.48 41.94
C LYS A 840 31.74 27.31 40.74
N LYS A 841 32.32 27.05 39.56
CA LYS A 841 31.93 27.68 38.29
C LYS A 841 30.50 27.34 37.83
N GLY A 842 30.00 26.15 38.16
CA GLY A 842 28.66 25.69 37.82
C GLY A 842 27.57 26.34 38.69
N ASN A 843 27.81 26.49 39.99
CA ASN A 843 26.90 27.18 40.91
C ASN A 843 26.81 28.70 40.66
N GLU A 844 27.83 29.32 40.05
CA GLU A 844 27.80 30.72 39.64
C GLU A 844 27.01 30.95 38.33
N ARG A 845 26.65 29.89 37.59
CA ARG A 845 25.97 29.94 36.28
C ARG A 845 24.53 29.40 36.28
N SER A 846 24.06 28.80 37.37
CA SER A 846 22.65 28.42 37.57
C SER A 846 21.89 29.51 38.31
#